data_AF-A0A059J127-F1
#
_entry.id   AF-A0A059J127-F1
#
_cell.length_a   1.000
_cell.length_b   1.000
_cell.length_c   1.000
_cell.angle_alpha   90.00
_cell.angle_beta   90.00
_cell.angle_gamma   90.00
#
_symmetry.space_group_name_H-M   'P 1'
#
loop_
_entity.id
_entity.type
_entity.pdbx_description
1 polymer ?
#
loop_
_entity_poly.entity_id
_entity_poly.type
_entity_poly.pdbx_seq_one_letter_code
_entity_poly.pdbx_strand_id
1 'polypeptide(L)'
;MEAAASAIGLIQVTAHVLHLTVKFYFEVRDARKEIKWLEGEINDLQGTLRKIVDLAEDTSDPEAIKRLPAFALLLGEDGALARCQGELLELAGKLEKAGGAGSGKDETLQQKKNPMRQFGVRALKWPFTSKEIKSSIAVLERCKASFNLALTADQTKLTLDTNRLVVELGKDITASRNEQQKGEYRSKIIQWLSAVEQGITWSNHEDARKKHSQGTGEWALELQAFKEWKSTGPAILWMHGKPGSGKTVLSSSVIEHLQAEYDSEANTLLSYFYFDFGTPAKQSSTNCLRYLLSRLLTKAPDVPQELRDLYVKKCNYGSETPALSDLISIFKLFAESEAIENIFIAIDALDECPLDNRQELLDFLTTISSWEPSNLHVFLTSRPESDIKEALSPLSMVTAVSVGGFSVTQDITNHIRSQLSSDPALKKLPAKLKSEIERKLIADADGMFRWVDCQLSELRRCKTKALLVKTLESLPKTLDGTYERILQSIPTNYQDYARRALWWLVEARRPLSAEEVAEAAILDADDDTPFDPEGRFFNPQDDILEILGSLVSVAEREHEVADVNDENNSRTTATTVNETFSELRLSHFSVKEYLISTHPLNCQSPLVAQFYVDKALVSSFILRSCLLYISHYIGSDCRAGARDDVDEFPLLLYVCEFWFAYAGMPLDDKSSGLLNDFFSSETQIQAWLLVHTPNQPRKDLFQPPDEPGQALHHACYLGLTGTAKYLIENGTTVDCTTESGVTPLIRAAERGHVDTIELLLNFGSNIEHSTRGGRTPLQVACSRGHIKIVQRLLSAKADVESKDVDFWTPLYWAAEGRHVEIVSLLLKQGADPNARTMSGGTALHQVCGRGYDEIARQLLDAGAEVNVATSWGRTPLHQAAAGGSLEVVKLLLAYGADPNVLDMSYSSPVALAEENLHYEIVDVLQPLTDLKDPLDSSEE
;
A
#
# COMPACT_ATOMS: atom_id res chain seq x y z
N MET A 1 -44.71 2.77 33.05
CA MET A 1 -43.98 2.36 34.27
C MET A 1 -44.28 3.27 35.46
N GLU A 2 -44.25 4.60 35.31
CA GLU A 2 -44.57 5.54 36.41
C GLU A 2 -45.95 5.31 37.04
N ALA A 3 -47.01 5.13 36.24
CA ALA A 3 -48.36 4.84 36.73
C ALA A 3 -48.46 3.54 37.57
N ALA A 4 -47.68 2.52 37.24
CA ALA A 4 -47.65 1.24 37.96
C ALA A 4 -46.87 1.35 39.29
N ALA A 5 -45.77 2.10 39.30
CA ALA A 5 -45.02 2.41 40.51
C ALA A 5 -45.89 3.21 41.51
N SER A 6 -46.70 4.15 41.00
CA SER A 6 -47.69 4.88 41.81
C SER A 6 -48.78 3.95 42.39
N ALA A 7 -49.29 2.99 41.61
CA ALA A 7 -50.28 2.02 42.09
C ALA A 7 -49.73 1.11 43.21
N ILE A 8 -48.48 0.64 43.08
CA ILE A 8 -47.81 -0.16 44.12
C ILE A 8 -47.59 0.66 45.40
N GLY A 9 -47.16 1.92 45.26
CA GLY A 9 -47.01 2.85 46.38
C GLY A 9 -48.34 3.06 47.12
N LEU A 10 -49.44 3.18 46.38
CA LEU A 10 -50.78 3.31 46.96
C LEU A 10 -51.25 2.07 47.73
N ILE A 11 -51.00 0.87 47.20
CA ILE A 11 -51.37 -0.37 47.89
C ILE A 11 -50.57 -0.53 49.19
N GLN A 12 -49.30 -0.11 49.21
CA GLN A 12 -48.49 -0.07 50.43
C GLN A 12 -49.05 0.88 51.49
N VAL A 13 -49.45 2.10 51.10
CA VAL A 13 -50.08 3.06 52.01
C VAL A 13 -51.40 2.49 52.54
N THR A 14 -52.21 1.88 51.67
CA THR A 14 -53.49 1.25 52.03
C THR A 14 -53.32 0.11 53.04
N ALA A 15 -52.35 -0.77 52.83
CA ALA A 15 -52.02 -1.84 53.76
C ALA A 15 -51.56 -1.29 55.12
N HIS A 16 -50.83 -0.17 55.12
CA HIS A 16 -50.38 0.50 56.35
C HIS A 16 -51.53 1.12 57.14
N VAL A 17 -52.47 1.78 56.46
CA VAL A 17 -53.71 2.33 57.05
C VAL A 17 -54.57 1.22 57.67
N LEU A 18 -54.68 0.06 57.00
CA LEU A 18 -55.36 -1.14 57.51
C LEU A 18 -54.66 -1.74 58.74
N HIS A 19 -53.33 -1.71 58.76
CA HIS A 19 -52.54 -2.16 59.90
C HIS A 19 -52.70 -1.26 61.13
N LEU A 20 -52.80 0.06 60.92
CA LEU A 20 -53.09 1.05 61.95
C LEU A 20 -54.52 0.87 62.51
N THR A 21 -55.50 0.51 61.67
CA THR A 21 -56.88 0.18 62.11
C THR A 21 -56.93 -1.10 62.96
N VAL A 22 -56.10 -2.12 62.66
CA VAL A 22 -55.95 -3.30 63.55
C VAL A 22 -55.36 -2.89 64.90
N LYS A 23 -54.33 -2.04 64.90
CA LYS A 23 -53.71 -1.54 66.14
C LYS A 23 -54.73 -0.73 66.97
N PHE A 24 -55.56 0.06 66.30
CA PHE A 24 -56.62 0.87 66.90
C PHE A 24 -57.76 0.04 67.52
N TYR A 25 -58.13 -1.12 66.95
CA TYR A 25 -59.10 -2.07 67.55
C TYR A 25 -58.69 -2.52 68.96
N PHE A 26 -57.39 -2.64 69.21
CA PHE A 26 -56.87 -3.10 70.49
C PHE A 26 -56.69 -2.00 71.53
N GLU A 27 -56.64 -0.72 71.14
CA GLU A 27 -56.06 0.29 72.03
C GLU A 27 -57.00 1.29 72.73
N VAL A 28 -58.13 1.86 72.23
CA VAL A 28 -58.69 3.03 72.98
C VAL A 28 -60.21 3.32 72.97
N ARG A 29 -60.62 3.89 74.11
CA ARG A 29 -61.93 4.35 74.61
C ARG A 29 -62.38 5.75 74.11
N ASP A 30 -61.65 6.45 73.22
CA ASP A 30 -61.99 7.79 72.69
C ASP A 30 -61.88 7.87 71.15
N ALA A 31 -62.87 7.33 70.45
CA ALA A 31 -62.75 6.90 69.05
C ALA A 31 -63.19 7.89 67.94
N ARG A 32 -63.53 9.16 68.20
CA ARG A 32 -64.19 10.01 67.17
C ARG A 32 -63.29 10.78 66.20
N LYS A 33 -62.12 11.26 66.64
CA LYS A 33 -61.24 12.09 65.78
C LYS A 33 -60.44 11.25 64.78
N GLU A 34 -60.01 10.07 65.19
CA GLU A 34 -59.17 9.19 64.37
C GLU A 34 -59.99 8.41 63.32
N ILE A 35 -61.26 8.07 63.59
CA ILE A 35 -62.17 7.50 62.57
C ILE A 35 -62.37 8.47 61.40
N LYS A 36 -62.57 9.77 61.68
CA LYS A 36 -62.68 10.79 60.62
C LYS A 36 -61.41 10.96 59.80
N TRP A 37 -60.25 10.81 60.44
CA TRP A 37 -58.96 10.86 59.73
C TRP A 37 -58.79 9.65 58.81
N LEU A 38 -59.12 8.45 59.29
CA LEU A 38 -59.16 7.21 58.51
C LEU A 38 -60.13 7.26 57.33
N GLU A 39 -61.32 7.84 57.52
CA GLU A 39 -62.28 8.10 56.43
C GLU A 39 -61.69 9.03 55.38
N GLY A 40 -60.97 10.09 55.79
CA GLY A 40 -60.26 11.00 54.89
C GLY A 40 -59.21 10.28 54.04
N GLU A 41 -58.36 9.47 54.67
CA GLU A 41 -57.29 8.76 53.99
C GLU A 41 -57.80 7.72 52.98
N ILE A 42 -58.88 6.99 53.32
CA ILE A 42 -59.52 6.04 52.41
C ILE A 42 -60.14 6.76 51.21
N ASN A 43 -60.75 7.93 51.40
CA ASN A 43 -61.31 8.73 50.32
C ASN A 43 -60.23 9.31 49.39
N ASP A 44 -59.09 9.75 49.93
CA ASP A 44 -57.96 10.24 49.13
C ASP A 44 -57.30 9.12 48.32
N LEU A 45 -57.18 7.92 48.89
CA LEU A 45 -56.73 6.71 48.19
C LEU A 45 -57.70 6.32 47.06
N GLN A 46 -59.02 6.36 47.29
CA GLN A 46 -60.02 6.15 46.25
C GLN A 46 -59.93 7.19 45.12
N GLY A 47 -59.72 8.46 45.47
CA GLY A 47 -59.53 9.55 44.51
C GLY A 47 -58.31 9.34 43.62
N THR A 48 -57.23 8.81 44.18
CA THR A 48 -56.00 8.55 43.42
C THR A 48 -56.12 7.28 42.56
N LEU A 49 -56.80 6.23 43.05
CA LEU A 49 -57.10 5.04 42.25
C LEU A 49 -57.98 5.36 41.03
N ARG A 50 -58.92 6.30 41.16
CA ARG A 50 -59.75 6.75 40.03
C ARG A 50 -58.93 7.47 38.96
N LYS A 51 -58.00 8.35 39.35
CA LYS A 51 -57.07 9.02 38.41
C LYS A 51 -56.20 8.05 37.63
N ILE A 52 -55.78 6.93 38.23
CA ILE A 52 -54.98 5.90 37.55
C ILE A 52 -55.81 5.15 36.49
N VAL A 53 -57.10 4.92 36.76
CA VAL A 53 -58.04 4.37 35.76
C VAL A 53 -58.22 5.38 34.61
N ASP A 54 -58.46 6.64 34.93
CA ASP A 54 -58.63 7.71 33.92
C ASP A 54 -57.37 7.85 33.03
N LEU A 55 -56.17 7.75 33.60
CA LEU A 55 -54.89 7.75 32.88
C LEU A 55 -54.66 6.53 31.99
N ALA A 56 -55.28 5.39 32.31
CA ALA A 56 -55.22 4.18 31.50
C ALA A 56 -56.27 4.18 30.38
N GLU A 57 -57.37 4.91 30.56
CA GLU A 57 -58.45 5.10 29.58
C GLU A 57 -58.24 6.31 28.66
N ASP A 58 -57.21 7.15 28.88
CA ASP A 58 -56.87 8.27 27.99
C ASP A 58 -56.26 7.74 26.66
N THR A 59 -57.17 7.36 25.76
CA THR A 59 -56.92 6.73 24.45
C THR A 59 -56.33 7.71 23.44
N SER A 60 -55.02 7.93 23.50
CA SER A 60 -54.29 8.60 22.41
C SER A 60 -53.33 7.68 21.63
N ASP A 61 -53.03 6.47 22.10
CA ASP A 61 -52.31 5.43 21.34
C ASP A 61 -52.81 4.00 21.66
N PRO A 62 -53.62 3.37 20.77
CA PRO A 62 -54.11 2.00 20.94
C PRO A 62 -53.01 0.92 20.89
N GLU A 63 -51.84 1.20 20.31
CA GLU A 63 -50.74 0.23 20.17
C GLU A 63 -49.87 0.14 21.43
N ALA A 64 -49.87 1.17 22.28
CA ALA A 64 -49.14 1.16 23.56
C ALA A 64 -49.68 0.08 24.53
N ILE A 65 -50.99 -0.15 24.55
CA ILE A 65 -51.64 -1.17 25.40
C ILE A 65 -51.35 -2.60 24.90
N LYS A 66 -51.16 -2.80 23.59
CA LYS A 66 -50.77 -4.11 23.01
C LYS A 66 -49.33 -4.50 23.33
N ARG A 67 -48.45 -3.53 23.60
CA ARG A 67 -47.04 -3.78 23.97
C ARG A 67 -46.85 -4.26 25.42
N LEU A 68 -47.87 -4.08 26.28
CA LEU A 68 -47.86 -4.44 27.70
C LEU A 68 -49.07 -5.34 28.07
N PRO A 69 -49.17 -6.55 27.49
CA PRO A 69 -50.35 -7.40 27.60
C PRO A 69 -50.61 -7.89 29.04
N ALA A 70 -49.58 -8.07 29.86
CA ALA A 70 -49.76 -8.52 31.24
C ALA A 70 -50.33 -7.39 32.12
N PHE A 71 -49.90 -6.15 31.90
CA PHE A 71 -50.42 -4.98 32.61
C PHE A 71 -51.87 -4.64 32.24
N ALA A 72 -52.25 -4.83 30.96
CA ALA A 72 -53.62 -4.60 30.48
C ALA A 72 -54.66 -5.51 31.16
N LEU A 73 -54.30 -6.75 31.50
CA LEU A 73 -55.18 -7.70 32.20
C LEU A 73 -55.56 -7.27 33.63
N LEU A 74 -54.76 -6.39 34.25
CA LEU A 74 -55.00 -5.91 35.62
C LEU A 74 -56.04 -4.77 35.69
N LEU A 75 -56.34 -4.14 34.55
CA LEU A 75 -57.22 -2.97 34.41
C LEU A 75 -58.67 -3.33 34.00
N GLY A 76 -58.95 -4.59 33.66
CA GLY A 76 -60.30 -5.01 33.26
C GLY A 76 -61.34 -4.91 34.39
N GLU A 77 -62.63 -5.05 34.05
CA GLU A 77 -63.77 -4.88 34.98
C GLU A 77 -63.68 -5.78 36.23
N ASP A 78 -63.01 -6.95 36.16
CA ASP A 78 -62.73 -7.87 37.27
C ASP A 78 -61.23 -7.93 37.66
N GLY A 79 -60.45 -6.94 37.21
CA GLY A 79 -59.01 -6.85 37.40
C GLY A 79 -58.59 -6.58 38.85
N ALA A 80 -57.30 -6.77 39.15
CA ALA A 80 -56.76 -6.57 40.49
C ALA A 80 -57.00 -5.15 41.02
N LEU A 81 -57.05 -4.14 40.13
CA LEU A 81 -57.36 -2.76 40.48
C LEU A 81 -58.82 -2.55 40.88
N ALA A 82 -59.76 -3.11 40.12
CA ALA A 82 -61.20 -3.03 40.40
C ALA A 82 -61.55 -3.72 41.72
N ARG A 83 -60.92 -4.86 42.02
CA ARG A 83 -61.07 -5.56 43.31
C ARG A 83 -60.51 -4.75 44.48
N CYS A 84 -59.35 -4.11 44.32
CA CYS A 84 -58.80 -3.19 45.32
C CYS A 84 -59.75 -2.01 45.59
N GLN A 85 -60.31 -1.40 44.54
CA GLN A 85 -61.28 -0.31 44.69
C GLN A 85 -62.56 -0.77 45.41
N GLY A 86 -63.10 -1.94 45.04
CA GLY A 86 -64.30 -2.50 45.66
C GLY A 86 -64.13 -2.76 47.16
N GLU A 87 -63.02 -3.38 47.56
CA GLU A 87 -62.69 -3.61 48.97
C GLU A 87 -62.54 -2.30 49.76
N LEU A 88 -61.88 -1.29 49.17
CA LEU A 88 -61.74 0.02 49.81
C LEU A 88 -63.08 0.75 49.96
N LEU A 89 -63.99 0.60 49.01
CA LEU A 89 -65.33 1.19 49.06
C LEU A 89 -66.21 0.55 50.13
N GLU A 90 -66.13 -0.77 50.28
CA GLU A 90 -66.83 -1.49 51.34
C GLU A 90 -66.32 -1.10 52.73
N LEU A 91 -65.00 -0.94 52.89
CA LEU A 91 -64.38 -0.47 54.12
C LEU A 91 -64.80 0.97 54.47
N ALA A 92 -64.79 1.90 53.50
CA ALA A 92 -65.24 3.28 53.68
C ALA A 92 -66.70 3.36 54.17
N GLY A 93 -67.61 2.64 53.49
CA GLY A 93 -69.04 2.67 53.81
C GLY A 93 -69.38 2.05 55.18
N LYS A 94 -68.55 1.14 55.70
CA LYS A 94 -68.70 0.60 57.07
C LYS A 94 -68.18 1.55 58.14
N LEU A 95 -67.13 2.34 57.84
CA LEU A 95 -66.62 3.39 58.74
C LEU A 95 -67.63 4.53 58.89
N GLU A 96 -68.21 5.03 57.79
CA GLU A 96 -69.21 6.11 57.83
C GLU A 96 -70.43 5.77 58.70
N LYS A 97 -70.89 4.51 58.63
CA LYS A 97 -72.02 4.01 59.43
C LYS A 97 -71.70 3.93 60.92
N ALA A 98 -70.43 3.72 61.29
CA ALA A 98 -69.97 3.69 62.67
C ALA A 98 -69.73 5.09 63.24
N GLY A 99 -69.31 6.05 62.42
CA GLY A 99 -69.11 7.45 62.80
C GLY A 99 -70.40 8.19 63.21
N GLY A 100 -71.55 7.78 62.65
CA GLY A 100 -72.88 8.24 63.02
C GLY A 100 -73.21 9.68 62.60
N ALA A 101 -73.95 9.83 61.50
CA ALA A 101 -74.53 11.09 61.05
C ALA A 101 -75.63 11.60 62.01
N GLY A 102 -75.47 12.83 62.50
CA GLY A 102 -76.57 13.67 62.95
C GLY A 102 -76.74 14.82 61.98
N SER A 103 -77.53 14.63 60.92
CA SER A 103 -78.12 15.72 60.16
C SER A 103 -79.48 16.07 60.78
N GLY A 104 -79.68 17.32 61.23
CA GLY A 104 -81.03 17.82 61.50
C GLY A 104 -81.16 18.86 62.63
N LYS A 105 -81.11 20.13 62.23
CA LYS A 105 -81.84 21.32 62.69
C LYS A 105 -82.68 21.29 64.00
N ASP A 106 -82.46 22.35 64.76
CA ASP A 106 -83.39 23.21 65.52
C ASP A 106 -84.04 22.80 66.87
N GLU A 107 -83.77 23.72 67.82
CA GLU A 107 -84.70 24.38 68.76
C GLU A 107 -85.15 23.72 70.08
N THR A 108 -84.48 24.19 71.14
CA THR A 108 -85.04 24.85 72.35
C THR A 108 -85.92 24.13 73.40
N LEU A 109 -85.58 24.48 74.65
CA LEU A 109 -86.43 24.71 75.83
C LEU A 109 -86.99 23.51 76.66
N GLN A 110 -86.18 23.20 77.69
CA GLN A 110 -86.49 23.41 79.13
C GLN A 110 -87.28 22.38 79.97
N GLN A 111 -86.61 22.07 81.10
CA GLN A 111 -87.12 21.84 82.47
C GLN A 111 -87.64 20.42 82.79
N LYS A 112 -87.13 19.65 83.77
CA LYS A 112 -86.89 19.97 85.19
C LYS A 112 -86.16 18.81 85.93
N LYS A 113 -85.12 19.15 86.72
CA LYS A 113 -84.67 18.66 88.06
C LYS A 113 -85.04 17.21 88.48
N ASN A 114 -84.08 16.27 88.51
CA ASN A 114 -83.13 15.87 89.61
C ASN A 114 -83.58 14.57 90.32
N PRO A 115 -82.71 13.78 91.00
CA PRO A 115 -81.24 13.66 90.95
C PRO A 115 -80.72 12.19 90.90
N MET A 116 -79.42 11.99 90.60
CA MET A 116 -78.63 10.72 90.66
C MET A 116 -78.98 9.57 89.68
N ARG A 117 -78.38 9.59 88.49
CA ARG A 117 -77.69 8.44 87.87
C ARG A 117 -76.53 8.97 87.01
N GLN A 118 -75.32 8.92 87.57
CA GLN A 118 -74.08 9.36 86.94
C GLN A 118 -73.54 8.30 85.95
N PHE A 119 -73.15 8.77 84.76
CA PHE A 119 -72.26 8.17 83.75
C PHE A 119 -72.63 6.81 83.11
N GLY A 120 -73.55 6.86 82.13
CA GLY A 120 -73.69 5.85 81.09
C GLY A 120 -72.91 6.23 79.82
N VAL A 121 -71.78 5.56 79.59
CA VAL A 121 -70.96 5.61 78.37
C VAL A 121 -71.78 5.06 77.19
N ARG A 122 -72.08 5.88 76.17
CA ARG A 122 -72.40 5.34 74.83
C ARG A 122 -71.08 5.03 74.14
N ALA A 123 -70.58 3.81 74.33
CA ALA A 123 -69.41 3.29 73.63
C ALA A 123 -69.74 3.22 72.14
N LEU A 124 -68.97 3.94 71.32
CA LEU A 124 -68.89 3.66 69.88
C LEU A 124 -68.34 2.24 69.72
N LYS A 125 -69.14 1.32 69.19
CA LYS A 125 -68.66 -0.03 68.85
C LYS A 125 -67.91 0.05 67.54
N TRP A 126 -66.67 -0.43 67.54
CA TRP A 126 -65.87 -0.60 66.33
C TRP A 126 -66.60 -1.50 65.31
N PRO A 127 -66.70 -1.11 64.02
CA PRO A 127 -67.57 -1.77 63.05
C PRO A 127 -67.00 -3.06 62.43
N PHE A 128 -65.72 -3.35 62.62
CA PHE A 128 -65.06 -4.50 61.97
C PHE A 128 -64.64 -5.56 62.98
N THR A 129 -64.66 -6.82 62.56
CA THR A 129 -64.03 -7.92 63.29
C THR A 129 -62.57 -8.09 62.86
N SER A 130 -61.71 -8.59 63.75
CA SER A 130 -60.29 -8.87 63.42
C SER A 130 -60.13 -9.81 62.21
N LYS A 131 -61.10 -10.71 61.98
CA LYS A 131 -61.11 -11.63 60.85
C LYS A 131 -61.35 -10.92 59.52
N GLU A 132 -62.25 -9.93 59.49
CA GLU A 132 -62.55 -9.15 58.28
C GLU A 132 -61.36 -8.28 57.87
N ILE A 133 -60.73 -7.58 58.82
CA ILE A 133 -59.57 -6.72 58.51
C ILE A 133 -58.39 -7.54 57.96
N LYS A 134 -58.12 -8.71 58.56
CA LYS A 134 -57.07 -9.62 58.06
C LYS A 134 -57.41 -10.17 56.66
N SER A 135 -58.69 -10.36 56.35
CA SER A 135 -59.14 -10.80 55.03
C SER A 135 -58.86 -9.74 53.97
N SER A 136 -59.24 -8.49 54.20
CA SER A 136 -59.01 -7.40 53.24
C SER A 136 -57.51 -7.11 53.03
N ILE A 137 -56.68 -7.17 54.07
CA ILE A 137 -55.21 -7.08 53.92
C ILE A 137 -54.68 -8.19 53.01
N ALA A 138 -55.16 -9.43 53.20
CA ALA A 138 -54.72 -10.56 52.39
C ALA A 138 -55.19 -10.49 50.91
N VAL A 139 -56.24 -9.73 50.61
CA VAL A 139 -56.68 -9.45 49.23
C VAL A 139 -55.75 -8.40 48.61
N LEU A 140 -55.44 -7.32 49.33
CA LEU A 140 -54.58 -6.24 48.85
C LEU A 140 -53.14 -6.69 48.59
N GLU A 141 -52.56 -7.50 49.49
CA GLU A 141 -51.22 -8.07 49.28
C GLU A 141 -51.17 -9.04 48.07
N ARG A 142 -52.27 -9.77 47.81
CA ARG A 142 -52.37 -10.58 46.59
C ARG A 142 -52.42 -9.73 45.33
N CYS A 143 -53.19 -8.64 45.34
CA CYS A 143 -53.21 -7.70 44.23
C CYS A 143 -51.81 -7.10 43.98
N LYS A 144 -51.10 -6.69 45.03
CA LYS A 144 -49.71 -6.18 44.93
C LYS A 144 -48.77 -7.18 44.26
N ALA A 145 -48.83 -8.45 44.66
CA ALA A 145 -48.01 -9.49 44.06
C ALA A 145 -48.32 -9.67 42.57
N SER A 146 -49.60 -9.64 42.17
CA SER A 146 -50.01 -9.70 40.76
C SER A 146 -49.51 -8.51 39.93
N PHE A 147 -49.50 -7.29 40.50
CA PHE A 147 -48.95 -6.10 39.84
C PHE A 147 -47.45 -6.21 39.58
N ASN A 148 -46.68 -6.69 40.56
CA ASN A 148 -45.23 -6.87 40.39
C ASN A 148 -44.91 -7.89 39.29
N LEU A 149 -45.63 -9.02 39.27
CA LEU A 149 -45.40 -10.11 38.33
C LEU A 149 -45.67 -9.68 36.87
N ALA A 150 -46.75 -8.92 36.65
CA ALA A 150 -47.07 -8.37 35.34
C ALA A 150 -46.01 -7.38 34.84
N LEU A 151 -45.48 -6.53 35.74
CA LEU A 151 -44.49 -5.52 35.38
C LEU A 151 -43.16 -6.15 34.95
N THR A 152 -42.71 -7.17 35.67
CA THR A 152 -41.48 -7.90 35.35
C THR A 152 -41.59 -8.66 34.02
N ALA A 153 -42.75 -9.26 33.74
CA ALA A 153 -42.99 -9.99 32.49
C ALA A 153 -42.97 -9.07 31.26
N ASP A 154 -43.61 -7.89 31.35
CA ASP A 154 -43.62 -6.96 30.23
C ASP A 154 -42.27 -6.22 30.06
N GLN A 155 -41.53 -5.95 31.15
CA GLN A 155 -40.15 -5.42 31.07
C GLN A 155 -39.20 -6.37 30.35
N THR A 156 -39.22 -7.66 30.68
CA THR A 156 -38.34 -8.67 30.04
C THR A 156 -38.62 -8.81 28.55
N LYS A 157 -39.88 -8.73 28.14
CA LYS A 157 -40.27 -8.76 26.72
C LYS A 157 -39.71 -7.55 25.93
N LEU A 158 -39.84 -6.34 26.49
CA LEU A 158 -39.30 -5.13 25.87
C LEU A 158 -37.77 -5.18 25.73
N THR A 159 -37.06 -5.71 26.74
CA THR A 159 -35.60 -5.88 26.67
C THR A 159 -35.18 -6.85 25.56
N LEU A 160 -35.89 -7.97 25.39
CA LEU A 160 -35.62 -8.94 24.32
C LEU A 160 -35.83 -8.37 22.92
N ASP A 161 -36.93 -7.64 22.69
CA ASP A 161 -37.20 -7.00 21.40
C ASP A 161 -36.17 -5.92 21.05
N THR A 162 -35.72 -5.16 22.06
CA THR A 162 -34.66 -4.14 21.89
C THR A 162 -33.33 -4.79 21.52
N ASN A 163 -32.93 -5.87 22.21
CA ASN A 163 -31.70 -6.59 21.92
C ASN A 163 -31.69 -7.20 20.51
N ARG A 164 -32.83 -7.71 20.03
CA ARG A 164 -32.94 -8.26 18.68
C ARG A 164 -32.68 -7.21 17.59
N LEU A 165 -33.26 -6.01 17.74
CA LEU A 165 -33.04 -4.91 16.79
C LEU A 165 -31.59 -4.42 16.77
N VAL A 166 -30.93 -4.40 17.93
CA VAL A 166 -29.49 -4.05 18.04
C VAL A 166 -28.62 -5.05 17.29
N VAL A 167 -28.92 -6.35 17.36
CA VAL A 167 -28.17 -7.39 16.63
C VAL A 167 -28.35 -7.27 15.12
N GLU A 168 -29.57 -6.97 14.64
CA GLU A 168 -29.82 -6.78 13.20
C GLU A 168 -29.08 -5.55 12.66
N LEU A 169 -29.12 -4.42 13.36
CA LEU A 169 -28.34 -3.21 13.01
C LEU A 169 -26.82 -3.47 13.04
N GLY A 170 -26.33 -4.27 13.99
CA GLY A 170 -24.93 -4.66 14.05
C GLY A 170 -24.47 -5.42 12.81
N LYS A 171 -25.30 -6.33 12.28
CA LYS A 171 -24.98 -7.12 11.08
C LYS A 171 -24.86 -6.23 9.83
N ASP A 172 -25.77 -5.27 9.65
CA ASP A 172 -25.77 -4.37 8.50
C ASP A 172 -24.58 -3.40 8.50
N ILE A 173 -24.21 -2.88 9.68
CA ILE A 173 -23.01 -2.03 9.85
C ILE A 173 -21.74 -2.82 9.54
N THR A 174 -21.68 -4.10 9.94
CA THR A 174 -20.52 -4.97 9.70
C THR A 174 -20.36 -5.29 8.21
N ALA A 175 -21.45 -5.55 7.50
CA ALA A 175 -21.43 -5.78 6.06
C ALA A 175 -20.93 -4.54 5.29
N SER A 176 -21.43 -3.35 5.63
CA SER A 176 -21.00 -2.09 5.00
C SER A 176 -19.54 -1.74 5.30
N ARG A 177 -19.07 -1.98 6.53
CA ARG A 177 -17.66 -1.77 6.91
C ARG A 177 -16.72 -2.75 6.19
N ASN A 178 -17.13 -4.00 6.02
CA ASN A 178 -16.36 -5.00 5.28
C ASN A 178 -16.23 -4.66 3.79
N GLU A 179 -17.28 -4.13 3.14
CA GLU A 179 -17.20 -3.64 1.77
C GLU A 179 -16.28 -2.42 1.64
N GLN A 180 -16.36 -1.47 2.57
CA GLN A 180 -15.50 -0.29 2.59
C GLN A 180 -14.02 -0.66 2.77
N GLN A 181 -13.72 -1.61 3.69
CA GLN A 181 -12.37 -2.13 3.87
C GLN A 181 -11.87 -2.90 2.63
N LYS A 182 -12.70 -3.73 2.00
CA LYS A 182 -12.34 -4.44 0.75
C LYS A 182 -11.95 -3.45 -0.37
N GLY A 183 -12.70 -2.35 -0.52
CA GLY A 183 -12.37 -1.30 -1.48
C GLY A 183 -11.05 -0.59 -1.17
N GLU A 184 -10.79 -0.29 0.09
CA GLU A 184 -9.54 0.36 0.53
C GLU A 184 -8.31 -0.53 0.29
N TYR A 185 -8.40 -1.83 0.62
CA TYR A 185 -7.31 -2.79 0.38
C TYR A 185 -7.02 -2.98 -1.11
N ARG A 186 -8.05 -3.06 -1.95
CA ARG A 186 -7.88 -3.16 -3.40
C ARG A 186 -7.08 -1.98 -3.94
N SER A 187 -7.45 -0.76 -3.56
CA SER A 187 -6.73 0.45 -3.97
C SER A 187 -5.28 0.45 -3.49
N LYS A 188 -5.02 0.06 -2.24
CA LYS A 188 -3.65 -0.04 -1.69
C LYS A 188 -2.80 -1.09 -2.41
N ILE A 189 -3.37 -2.25 -2.75
CA ILE A 189 -2.66 -3.31 -3.47
C ILE A 189 -2.36 -2.89 -4.92
N ILE A 190 -3.33 -2.29 -5.61
CA ILE A 190 -3.11 -1.73 -6.96
C ILE A 190 -2.01 -0.68 -6.90
N GLN A 191 -2.08 0.24 -5.92
CA GLN A 191 -1.06 1.25 -5.71
C GLN A 191 0.30 0.61 -5.46
N TRP A 192 0.40 -0.37 -4.55
CA TRP A 192 1.65 -1.07 -4.25
C TRP A 192 2.23 -1.80 -5.46
N LEU A 193 1.43 -2.49 -6.27
CA LEU A 193 1.91 -3.14 -7.50
C LEU A 193 2.31 -2.10 -8.55
N SER A 194 1.62 -0.97 -8.61
CA SER A 194 1.93 0.14 -9.53
C SER A 194 3.08 1.03 -9.07
N ALA A 195 3.42 1.00 -7.77
CA ALA A 195 4.42 1.86 -7.15
C ALA A 195 5.79 1.51 -7.73
N VAL A 196 6.22 2.39 -8.62
CA VAL A 196 7.57 2.56 -9.16
C VAL A 196 7.88 4.05 -8.98
N GLU A 197 9.15 4.37 -8.72
CA GLU A 197 9.71 5.71 -8.45
C GLU A 197 8.87 6.86 -9.04
N GLN A 198 8.50 7.81 -8.17
CA GLN A 198 7.72 9.00 -8.51
C GLN A 198 8.24 9.60 -9.84
N GLY A 199 7.39 9.57 -10.88
CA GLY A 199 7.71 10.17 -12.19
C GLY A 199 7.69 9.23 -13.39
N ILE A 200 7.58 7.90 -13.25
CA ILE A 200 7.55 7.00 -14.42
C ILE A 200 6.16 6.89 -15.05
N THR A 201 5.94 7.57 -16.17
CA THR A 201 4.74 7.44 -17.01
C THR A 201 4.79 6.18 -17.87
N TRP A 202 3.71 5.40 -17.84
CA TRP A 202 3.54 4.21 -18.68
C TRP A 202 2.90 4.53 -20.05
N SER A 203 3.03 5.78 -20.51
CA SER A 203 2.35 6.39 -21.66
C SER A 203 2.87 5.98 -23.04
N ASN A 204 3.73 4.96 -23.15
CA ASN A 204 4.30 4.53 -24.44
C ASN A 204 3.21 4.20 -25.47
N HIS A 205 2.04 3.74 -25.00
CA HIS A 205 0.86 3.55 -25.83
C HIS A 205 0.37 4.85 -26.48
N GLU A 206 0.29 5.94 -25.72
CA GLU A 206 -0.12 7.26 -26.24
C GLU A 206 0.91 7.84 -27.22
N ASP A 207 2.20 7.64 -26.96
CA ASP A 207 3.26 8.07 -27.88
C ASP A 207 3.25 7.26 -29.18
N ALA A 208 2.99 5.95 -29.09
CA ALA A 208 2.78 5.10 -30.26
C ALA A 208 1.55 5.55 -31.05
N ARG A 209 0.45 5.86 -30.36
CA ARG A 209 -0.78 6.41 -30.95
C ARG A 209 -0.54 7.75 -31.64
N LYS A 210 0.21 8.68 -31.03
CA LYS A 210 0.58 9.97 -31.66
C LYS A 210 1.40 9.79 -32.93
N LYS A 211 2.24 8.76 -32.99
CA LYS A 211 3.08 8.42 -34.16
C LYS A 211 2.31 7.64 -35.25
N HIS A 212 1.12 7.13 -34.94
CA HIS A 212 0.30 6.37 -35.88
C HIS A 212 -0.16 7.25 -37.05
N SER A 213 0.01 6.75 -38.27
CA SER A 213 -0.53 7.37 -39.47
C SER A 213 -1.87 6.71 -39.79
N GLN A 214 -2.92 7.51 -40.00
CA GLN A 214 -4.26 7.00 -40.30
C GLN A 214 -4.23 5.98 -41.46
N GLY A 215 -4.87 4.81 -41.25
CA GLY A 215 -4.89 3.72 -42.23
C GLY A 215 -3.60 2.90 -42.34
N THR A 216 -2.77 2.88 -41.28
CA THR A 216 -1.62 1.97 -41.16
C THR A 216 -1.87 0.93 -40.05
N GLY A 217 -1.34 -0.28 -40.19
CA GLY A 217 -1.47 -1.35 -39.19
C GLY A 217 -2.82 -2.09 -39.16
N GLU A 218 -3.85 -1.60 -39.85
CA GLU A 218 -5.19 -2.24 -39.90
C GLU A 218 -5.15 -3.67 -40.49
N TRP A 219 -4.23 -3.92 -41.43
CA TRP A 219 -4.05 -5.25 -42.03
C TRP A 219 -3.75 -6.33 -40.99
N ALA A 220 -3.13 -5.98 -39.86
CA ALA A 220 -2.82 -6.93 -38.79
C ALA A 220 -4.09 -7.47 -38.14
N LEU A 221 -5.14 -6.65 -38.05
CA LEU A 221 -6.45 -7.03 -37.52
C LEU A 221 -7.24 -7.91 -38.51
N GLU A 222 -6.91 -7.82 -39.79
CA GLU A 222 -7.55 -8.64 -40.84
C GLU A 222 -6.94 -10.03 -40.98
N LEU A 223 -5.73 -10.25 -40.43
CA LEU A 223 -5.02 -11.52 -40.50
C LEU A 223 -5.85 -12.66 -39.89
N GLN A 224 -5.82 -13.80 -40.57
CA GLN A 224 -6.45 -15.02 -40.06
C GLN A 224 -5.85 -15.42 -38.70
N ALA A 225 -4.52 -15.33 -38.55
CA ALA A 225 -3.82 -15.60 -37.29
C ALA A 225 -4.30 -14.70 -36.13
N PHE A 226 -4.61 -13.43 -36.40
CA PHE A 226 -5.14 -12.52 -35.37
C PHE A 226 -6.57 -12.89 -34.98
N LYS A 227 -7.43 -13.17 -35.97
CA LYS A 227 -8.83 -13.58 -35.73
C LYS A 227 -8.92 -14.90 -34.97
N GLU A 228 -8.06 -15.86 -35.30
CA GLU A 228 -7.94 -17.13 -34.58
C GLU A 228 -7.42 -16.91 -33.17
N TRP A 229 -6.28 -16.21 -33.02
CA TRP A 229 -5.72 -15.86 -31.70
C TRP A 229 -6.75 -15.22 -30.80
N LYS A 230 -7.57 -14.30 -31.30
CA LYS A 230 -8.60 -13.60 -30.53
C LYS A 230 -9.78 -14.48 -30.14
N SER A 231 -10.09 -15.54 -30.89
CA SER A 231 -11.33 -16.34 -30.72
C SER A 231 -11.13 -17.73 -30.12
N THR A 232 -9.94 -18.32 -30.19
CA THR A 232 -9.69 -19.72 -29.82
C THR A 232 -8.70 -19.86 -28.66
N GLY A 233 -8.82 -19.03 -27.62
CA GLY A 233 -7.93 -19.06 -26.45
C GLY A 233 -7.87 -20.45 -25.81
N PRO A 234 -6.69 -20.86 -25.27
CA PRO A 234 -5.50 -20.05 -25.04
C PRO A 234 -4.56 -19.96 -26.25
N ALA A 235 -3.95 -18.79 -26.50
CA ALA A 235 -3.04 -18.61 -27.62
C ALA A 235 -2.01 -17.49 -27.39
N ILE A 236 -0.82 -17.67 -27.96
CA ILE A 236 0.23 -16.63 -28.02
C ILE A 236 0.41 -16.23 -29.48
N LEU A 237 0.15 -14.97 -29.82
CA LEU A 237 0.42 -14.41 -31.15
C LEU A 237 1.70 -13.59 -31.08
N TRP A 238 2.76 -14.09 -31.71
CA TRP A 238 4.06 -13.44 -31.75
C TRP A 238 4.31 -12.77 -33.09
N MET A 239 4.22 -11.44 -33.11
CA MET A 239 4.53 -10.62 -34.29
C MET A 239 5.99 -10.15 -34.24
N HIS A 240 6.84 -10.77 -35.07
CA HIS A 240 8.26 -10.47 -35.09
C HIS A 240 8.69 -9.74 -36.36
N GLY A 241 9.64 -8.81 -36.24
CA GLY A 241 10.06 -8.02 -37.39
C GLY A 241 11.38 -7.30 -37.15
N LYS A 242 12.00 -6.84 -38.24
CA LYS A 242 13.27 -6.12 -38.18
C LYS A 242 13.14 -4.74 -37.50
N PRO A 243 14.25 -4.07 -37.14
CA PRO A 243 14.20 -2.77 -36.50
C PRO A 243 13.48 -1.74 -37.38
N GLY A 244 12.63 -0.91 -36.77
CA GLY A 244 11.89 0.12 -37.48
C GLY A 244 10.74 -0.39 -38.37
N SER A 245 10.31 -1.65 -38.26
CA SER A 245 9.20 -2.20 -39.06
C SER A 245 7.79 -1.83 -38.57
N GLY A 246 7.67 -0.98 -37.54
CA GLY A 246 6.38 -0.49 -37.03
C GLY A 246 5.69 -1.37 -35.97
N LYS A 247 6.39 -2.30 -35.33
CA LYS A 247 5.84 -3.22 -34.32
C LYS A 247 5.09 -2.52 -33.17
N THR A 248 5.69 -1.51 -32.56
CA THR A 248 5.08 -0.71 -31.47
C THR A 248 3.77 -0.03 -31.89
N VAL A 249 3.70 0.43 -33.14
CA VAL A 249 2.49 1.02 -33.71
C VAL A 249 1.42 -0.05 -33.92
N LEU A 250 1.80 -1.25 -34.40
CA LEU A 250 0.90 -2.41 -34.50
C LEU A 250 0.32 -2.81 -33.13
N SER A 251 1.15 -2.86 -32.08
CA SER A 251 0.69 -3.11 -30.71
C SER A 251 -0.33 -2.09 -30.26
N SER A 252 -0.12 -0.80 -30.55
CA SER A 252 -1.09 0.26 -30.26
C SER A 252 -2.43 -0.01 -30.94
N SER A 253 -2.43 -0.32 -32.24
CA SER A 253 -3.66 -0.60 -33.00
C SER A 253 -4.39 -1.84 -32.48
N VAL A 254 -3.67 -2.91 -32.08
CA VAL A 254 -4.27 -4.10 -31.46
C VAL A 254 -4.91 -3.76 -30.12
N ILE A 255 -4.21 -3.02 -29.26
CA ILE A 255 -4.73 -2.62 -27.95
C ILE A 255 -5.97 -1.73 -28.10
N GLU A 256 -5.95 -0.76 -29.02
CA GLU A 256 -7.10 0.11 -29.30
C GLU A 256 -8.31 -0.67 -29.80
N HIS A 257 -8.09 -1.65 -30.68
CA HIS A 257 -9.15 -2.54 -31.15
C HIS A 257 -9.78 -3.33 -29.98
N LEU A 258 -8.96 -3.90 -29.11
CA LEU A 258 -9.42 -4.67 -27.95
C LEU A 258 -10.13 -3.79 -26.92
N GLN A 259 -9.64 -2.58 -26.66
CA GLN A 259 -10.29 -1.60 -25.79
C GLN A 259 -11.68 -1.22 -26.33
N ALA A 260 -11.76 -0.86 -27.61
CA ALA A 260 -13.02 -0.44 -28.22
C ALA A 260 -14.10 -1.53 -28.17
N GLU A 261 -13.70 -2.81 -28.23
CA GLU A 261 -14.63 -3.94 -28.24
C GLU A 261 -14.99 -4.43 -26.83
N TYR A 262 -14.00 -4.55 -25.95
CA TYR A 262 -14.15 -5.24 -24.66
C TYR A 262 -14.15 -4.33 -23.43
N ASP A 263 -13.97 -3.01 -23.57
CA ASP A 263 -13.88 -2.16 -22.38
C ASP A 263 -15.14 -2.16 -21.51
N SER A 264 -16.30 -2.39 -22.13
CA SER A 264 -17.61 -2.45 -21.47
C SER A 264 -17.98 -3.82 -20.92
N GLU A 265 -17.21 -4.87 -21.21
CA GLU A 265 -17.46 -6.22 -20.73
C GLU A 265 -16.87 -6.45 -19.34
N ALA A 266 -17.68 -6.94 -18.40
CA ALA A 266 -17.27 -7.10 -17.00
C ALA A 266 -16.29 -8.27 -16.76
N ASN A 267 -16.32 -9.30 -17.61
CA ASN A 267 -15.57 -10.55 -17.41
C ASN A 267 -14.37 -10.70 -18.36
N THR A 268 -14.07 -9.68 -19.15
CA THR A 268 -12.92 -9.64 -20.06
C THR A 268 -11.89 -8.68 -19.50
N LEU A 269 -10.68 -9.18 -19.22
CA LEU A 269 -9.59 -8.37 -18.68
C LEU A 269 -8.57 -8.06 -19.78
N LEU A 270 -8.13 -6.80 -19.84
CA LEU A 270 -7.10 -6.35 -20.76
C LEU A 270 -5.97 -5.68 -19.98
N SER A 271 -4.75 -6.09 -20.28
CA SER A 271 -3.53 -5.50 -19.73
C SER A 271 -2.45 -5.43 -20.79
N TYR A 272 -1.56 -4.45 -20.70
CA TYR A 272 -0.49 -4.28 -21.67
C TYR A 272 0.74 -3.64 -21.05
N PHE A 273 1.91 -3.93 -21.61
CA PHE A 273 3.19 -3.42 -21.16
C PHE A 273 4.09 -3.13 -22.36
N TYR A 274 4.79 -2.00 -22.30
CA TYR A 274 5.77 -1.62 -23.32
C TYR A 274 7.15 -1.62 -22.67
N PHE A 275 8.03 -2.50 -23.13
CA PHE A 275 9.44 -2.38 -22.85
C PHE A 275 9.97 -1.09 -23.48
N ASP A 276 10.92 -0.46 -22.79
CA ASP A 276 11.58 0.76 -23.25
C ASP A 276 13.05 0.73 -22.85
N PHE A 277 13.92 0.68 -23.84
CA PHE A 277 15.37 0.73 -23.66
C PHE A 277 15.86 2.00 -22.96
N GLY A 278 15.08 3.09 -23.00
CA GLY A 278 15.41 4.37 -22.38
C GLY A 278 15.05 4.46 -20.90
N THR A 279 14.25 3.53 -20.36
CA THR A 279 13.77 3.57 -18.99
C THR A 279 14.09 2.26 -18.25
N PRO A 280 15.13 2.21 -17.38
CA PRO A 280 15.53 0.97 -16.70
C PRO A 280 14.41 0.27 -15.92
N ALA A 281 13.49 1.02 -15.32
CA ALA A 281 12.34 0.42 -14.63
C ALA A 281 11.41 -0.36 -15.57
N LYS A 282 11.31 0.03 -16.85
CA LYS A 282 10.53 -0.65 -17.90
C LYS A 282 11.29 -1.83 -18.52
N GLN A 283 12.52 -2.09 -18.11
CA GLN A 283 13.33 -3.22 -18.57
C GLN A 283 13.30 -4.41 -17.62
N SER A 284 12.67 -4.25 -16.44
CA SER A 284 12.59 -5.30 -15.42
C SER A 284 11.42 -6.26 -15.66
N SER A 285 11.71 -7.56 -15.58
CA SER A 285 10.72 -8.66 -15.60
C SER A 285 9.70 -8.53 -14.46
N THR A 286 10.19 -8.30 -13.24
CA THR A 286 9.38 -8.11 -12.03
C THR A 286 8.44 -6.91 -12.15
N ASN A 287 8.94 -5.77 -12.66
CA ASN A 287 8.08 -4.59 -12.88
C ASN A 287 7.06 -4.83 -13.99
N CYS A 288 7.41 -5.58 -15.04
CA CYS A 288 6.47 -5.99 -16.07
C CYS A 288 5.28 -6.75 -15.48
N LEU A 289 5.53 -7.81 -14.72
CA LEU A 289 4.45 -8.60 -14.11
C LEU A 289 3.66 -7.81 -13.05
N ARG A 290 4.32 -6.99 -12.22
CA ARG A 290 3.66 -6.11 -11.24
C ARG A 290 2.68 -5.16 -11.93
N TYR A 291 3.14 -4.48 -12.97
CA TYR A 291 2.32 -3.55 -13.73
C TYR A 291 1.14 -4.27 -14.38
N LEU A 292 1.40 -5.39 -15.07
CA LEU A 292 0.34 -6.15 -15.73
C LEU A 292 -0.74 -6.61 -14.74
N LEU A 293 -0.36 -7.12 -13.56
CA LEU A 293 -1.29 -7.49 -12.49
C LEU A 293 -2.06 -6.30 -11.93
N SER A 294 -1.41 -5.16 -11.72
CA SER A 294 -2.09 -3.94 -11.24
C SER A 294 -3.24 -3.52 -12.16
N ARG A 295 -3.05 -3.69 -13.48
CA ARG A 295 -4.06 -3.38 -14.49
C ARG A 295 -5.17 -4.42 -14.53
N LEU A 296 -4.83 -5.71 -14.46
CA LEU A 296 -5.83 -6.78 -14.36
C LEU A 296 -6.72 -6.60 -13.11
N LEU A 297 -6.13 -6.26 -11.96
CA LEU A 297 -6.84 -5.98 -10.71
C LEU A 297 -7.74 -4.76 -10.77
N THR A 298 -7.57 -3.85 -11.73
CA THR A 298 -8.45 -2.70 -11.85
C THR A 298 -9.86 -3.16 -12.25
N LYS A 299 -9.98 -4.12 -13.18
CA LYS A 299 -11.27 -4.65 -13.65
C LYS A 299 -11.65 -6.02 -13.05
N ALA A 300 -10.76 -6.70 -12.36
CA ALA A 300 -11.05 -8.01 -11.75
C ALA A 300 -12.27 -7.98 -10.79
N PRO A 301 -13.08 -9.04 -10.69
CA PRO A 301 -14.24 -9.05 -9.80
C PRO A 301 -13.86 -8.94 -8.31
N ASP A 302 -12.81 -9.66 -7.87
CA ASP A 302 -12.26 -9.59 -6.51
C ASP A 302 -10.72 -9.64 -6.53
N VAL A 303 -10.10 -9.29 -5.40
CA VAL A 303 -8.66 -9.45 -5.15
C VAL A 303 -8.42 -10.83 -4.54
N PRO A 304 -7.68 -11.74 -5.21
CA PRO A 304 -7.39 -13.07 -4.71
C PRO A 304 -6.80 -13.05 -3.29
N GLN A 305 -7.18 -14.01 -2.45
CA GLN A 305 -6.72 -14.04 -1.06
C GLN A 305 -5.20 -14.20 -0.97
N GLU A 306 -4.61 -14.98 -1.87
CA GLU A 306 -3.17 -15.19 -1.99
C GLU A 306 -2.44 -13.88 -2.31
N LEU A 307 -3.05 -12.98 -3.07
CA LEU A 307 -2.48 -11.66 -3.35
C LEU A 307 -2.60 -10.74 -2.14
N ARG A 308 -3.69 -10.82 -1.38
CA ARG A 308 -3.83 -10.09 -0.10
C ARG A 308 -2.80 -10.58 0.91
N ASP A 309 -2.60 -11.89 0.99
CA ASP A 309 -1.59 -12.53 1.82
C ASP A 309 -0.18 -12.16 1.37
N LEU A 310 0.09 -12.10 0.07
CA LEU A 310 1.35 -11.60 -0.47
C LEU A 310 1.60 -10.16 -0.03
N TYR A 311 0.61 -9.28 -0.18
CA TYR A 311 0.71 -7.87 0.23
C TYR A 311 0.92 -7.70 1.74
N VAL A 312 0.13 -8.39 2.57
CA VAL A 312 0.14 -8.23 4.04
C VAL A 312 1.28 -9.02 4.68
N LYS A 313 1.34 -10.33 4.41
CA LYS A 313 2.26 -11.27 5.08
C LYS A 313 3.65 -11.22 4.46
N LYS A 314 3.74 -11.20 3.11
CA LYS A 314 5.02 -11.26 2.39
C LYS A 314 5.71 -9.94 2.19
N CYS A 315 4.98 -8.90 1.83
CA CYS A 315 5.58 -7.62 1.45
C CYS A 315 5.31 -6.51 2.45
N ASN A 316 4.97 -6.87 3.70
CA ASN A 316 4.75 -5.96 4.84
C ASN A 316 3.93 -4.72 4.48
N TYR A 317 2.68 -4.94 4.06
CA TYR A 317 1.76 -3.89 3.64
C TYR A 317 2.32 -3.01 2.51
N GLY A 318 3.12 -3.61 1.65
CA GLY A 318 3.68 -2.98 0.47
C GLY A 318 4.97 -2.19 0.67
N SER A 319 5.65 -2.33 1.81
CA SER A 319 6.99 -1.74 2.00
C SER A 319 8.07 -2.46 1.19
N GLU A 320 7.84 -3.72 0.82
CA GLU A 320 8.79 -4.53 0.07
C GLU A 320 8.27 -4.86 -1.34
N THR A 321 9.19 -5.14 -2.26
CA THR A 321 8.85 -5.59 -3.61
C THR A 321 8.64 -7.12 -3.60
N PRO A 322 7.58 -7.62 -4.26
CA PRO A 322 7.32 -9.04 -4.34
C PRO A 322 8.34 -9.72 -5.27
N ALA A 323 8.71 -10.95 -4.94
CA ALA A 323 9.56 -11.77 -5.79
C ALA A 323 8.84 -12.14 -7.10
N LEU A 324 9.62 -12.39 -8.16
CA LEU A 324 9.06 -12.75 -9.46
C LEU A 324 8.22 -14.05 -9.40
N SER A 325 8.67 -15.05 -8.66
CA SER A 325 7.97 -16.33 -8.47
C SER A 325 6.59 -16.17 -7.82
N ASP A 326 6.46 -15.24 -6.87
CA ASP A 326 5.18 -14.92 -6.23
C ASP A 326 4.22 -14.29 -7.25
N LEU A 327 4.71 -13.35 -8.07
CA LEU A 327 3.91 -12.71 -9.12
C LEU A 327 3.42 -13.73 -10.17
N ILE A 328 4.27 -14.66 -10.59
CA ILE A 328 3.91 -15.74 -11.51
C ILE A 328 2.81 -16.62 -10.90
N SER A 329 2.90 -16.92 -9.61
CA SER A 329 1.88 -17.70 -8.89
C SER A 329 0.54 -16.98 -8.85
N ILE A 330 0.53 -15.66 -8.62
CA ILE A 330 -0.69 -14.85 -8.69
C ILE A 330 -1.27 -14.82 -10.10
N PHE A 331 -0.43 -14.68 -11.14
CA PHE A 331 -0.88 -14.74 -12.54
C PHE A 331 -1.60 -16.05 -12.87
N LYS A 332 -1.07 -17.16 -12.37
CA LYS A 332 -1.67 -18.48 -12.55
C LYS A 332 -3.11 -18.52 -11.99
N LEU A 333 -3.34 -17.94 -10.81
CA LEU A 333 -4.69 -17.86 -10.22
C LEU A 333 -5.69 -17.09 -11.11
N PHE A 334 -5.23 -16.02 -11.77
CA PHE A 334 -6.07 -15.31 -12.73
C PHE A 334 -6.41 -16.18 -13.95
N ALA A 335 -5.41 -16.88 -14.50
CA ALA A 335 -5.58 -17.74 -15.66
C ALA A 335 -6.45 -18.98 -15.39
N GLU A 336 -6.52 -19.44 -14.14
CA GLU A 336 -7.34 -20.59 -13.71
C GLU A 336 -8.72 -20.18 -13.17
N SER A 337 -9.03 -18.88 -13.10
CA SER A 337 -10.28 -18.39 -12.53
C SER A 337 -11.47 -18.59 -13.47
N GLU A 338 -12.49 -19.33 -13.01
CA GLU A 338 -13.75 -19.52 -13.73
C GLU A 338 -14.60 -18.23 -13.84
N ALA A 339 -14.30 -17.20 -13.05
CA ALA A 339 -15.02 -15.94 -13.08
C ALA A 339 -14.60 -15.02 -14.24
N ILE A 340 -13.48 -15.33 -14.91
CA ILE A 340 -12.91 -14.51 -15.98
C ILE A 340 -13.08 -15.25 -17.30
N GLU A 341 -13.73 -14.61 -18.27
CA GLU A 341 -14.03 -15.24 -19.57
C GLU A 341 -12.82 -15.18 -20.50
N ASN A 342 -12.15 -14.03 -20.58
CA ASN A 342 -10.97 -13.82 -21.42
C ASN A 342 -9.97 -12.88 -20.74
N ILE A 343 -8.68 -13.19 -20.85
CA ILE A 343 -7.57 -12.35 -20.41
C ILE A 343 -6.69 -12.04 -21.63
N PHE A 344 -6.67 -10.78 -22.04
CA PHE A 344 -5.80 -10.27 -23.09
C PHE A 344 -4.59 -9.57 -22.47
N ILE A 345 -3.39 -10.03 -22.83
CA ILE A 345 -2.13 -9.43 -22.43
C ILE A 345 -1.36 -9.02 -23.68
N ALA A 346 -0.98 -7.75 -23.82
CA ALA A 346 -0.09 -7.30 -24.89
C ALA A 346 1.28 -6.86 -24.33
N ILE A 347 2.36 -7.47 -24.81
CA ILE A 347 3.73 -7.10 -24.45
C ILE A 347 4.45 -6.63 -25.71
N ASP A 348 4.80 -5.34 -25.74
CA ASP A 348 5.52 -4.74 -26.85
C ASP A 348 7.04 -4.72 -26.60
N ALA A 349 7.79 -4.94 -27.68
CA ALA A 349 9.24 -4.78 -27.74
C ALA A 349 10.02 -5.63 -26.73
N LEU A 350 9.67 -6.92 -26.58
CA LEU A 350 10.35 -7.85 -25.66
C LEU A 350 11.88 -7.90 -25.85
N ASP A 351 12.38 -7.62 -27.07
CA ASP A 351 13.81 -7.51 -27.36
C ASP A 351 14.51 -6.32 -26.68
N GLU A 352 13.79 -5.33 -26.18
CA GLU A 352 14.34 -4.22 -25.39
C GLU A 352 14.53 -4.58 -23.91
N CYS A 353 14.03 -5.74 -23.47
CA CYS A 353 14.34 -6.29 -22.16
C CYS A 353 15.77 -6.87 -22.14
N PRO A 354 16.64 -6.52 -21.18
CA PRO A 354 17.99 -7.09 -21.05
C PRO A 354 17.95 -8.61 -20.92
N LEU A 355 18.98 -9.29 -21.44
CA LEU A 355 19.03 -10.76 -21.55
C LEU A 355 18.61 -11.49 -20.27
N ASP A 356 19.15 -11.09 -19.11
CA ASP A 356 18.85 -11.75 -17.83
C ASP A 356 17.36 -11.66 -17.47
N ASN A 357 16.76 -10.47 -17.58
CA ASN A 357 15.33 -10.25 -17.29
C ASN A 357 14.44 -10.85 -18.39
N ARG A 358 14.91 -10.85 -19.63
CA ARG A 358 14.20 -11.41 -20.76
C ARG A 358 14.11 -12.92 -20.64
N GLN A 359 15.17 -13.58 -20.20
CA GLN A 359 15.16 -15.02 -19.95
C GLN A 359 14.09 -15.38 -18.92
N GLU A 360 14.00 -14.64 -17.81
CA GLU A 360 12.95 -14.83 -16.81
C GLU A 360 11.53 -14.69 -17.37
N LEU A 361 11.31 -13.76 -18.31
CA LEU A 361 10.01 -13.60 -18.99
C LEU A 361 9.73 -14.70 -20.02
N LEU A 362 10.74 -15.16 -20.75
CA LEU A 362 10.62 -16.30 -21.66
C LEU A 362 10.31 -17.58 -20.88
N ASP A 363 10.93 -17.76 -19.71
CA ASP A 363 10.63 -18.85 -18.78
C ASP A 363 9.20 -18.76 -18.26
N PHE A 364 8.71 -17.55 -17.94
CA PHE A 364 7.31 -17.31 -17.59
C PHE A 364 6.34 -17.68 -18.73
N LEU A 365 6.60 -17.23 -19.98
CA LEU A 365 5.78 -17.57 -21.15
C LEU A 365 5.78 -19.08 -21.44
N THR A 366 6.93 -19.74 -21.25
CA THR A 366 7.04 -21.19 -21.34
C THR A 366 6.25 -21.87 -20.23
N THR A 367 6.30 -21.34 -19.01
CA THR A 367 5.58 -21.87 -17.86
C THR A 367 4.07 -21.74 -18.03
N ILE A 368 3.57 -20.66 -18.61
CA ILE A 368 2.14 -20.49 -18.96
C ILE A 368 1.64 -21.64 -19.82
N SER A 369 2.45 -22.13 -20.77
CA SER A 369 2.05 -23.25 -21.64
C SER A 369 1.79 -24.55 -20.87
N SER A 370 2.40 -24.71 -19.69
CA SER A 370 2.20 -25.87 -18.82
C SER A 370 0.93 -25.79 -17.97
N TRP A 371 0.26 -24.62 -17.90
CA TRP A 371 -0.93 -24.42 -17.07
C TRP A 371 -2.23 -24.87 -17.75
N GLU A 372 -2.19 -25.14 -19.06
CA GLU A 372 -3.38 -25.43 -19.88
C GLU A 372 -4.54 -24.41 -19.66
N PRO A 373 -4.29 -23.09 -19.73
CA PRO A 373 -5.31 -22.09 -19.42
C PRO A 373 -6.46 -22.13 -20.44
N SER A 374 -7.70 -21.83 -20.07
CA SER A 374 -8.82 -21.87 -21.02
C SER A 374 -9.13 -20.52 -21.68
N ASN A 375 -8.58 -19.41 -21.16
CA ASN A 375 -9.04 -18.05 -21.44
C ASN A 375 -7.90 -17.02 -21.67
N LEU A 376 -6.66 -17.47 -21.88
CA LEU A 376 -5.49 -16.57 -21.91
C LEU A 376 -4.98 -16.29 -23.33
N HIS A 377 -4.93 -15.01 -23.70
CA HIS A 377 -4.51 -14.52 -24.99
C HIS A 377 -3.32 -13.57 -24.84
N VAL A 378 -2.13 -13.99 -25.28
CA VAL A 378 -0.93 -13.15 -25.19
C VAL A 378 -0.52 -12.66 -26.58
N PHE A 379 -0.46 -11.35 -26.77
CA PHE A 379 0.09 -10.69 -27.94
C PHE A 379 1.51 -10.22 -27.65
N LEU A 380 2.48 -10.66 -28.43
CA LEU A 380 3.90 -10.34 -28.24
C LEU A 380 4.45 -9.68 -29.49
N THR A 381 5.20 -8.59 -29.33
CA THR A 381 6.07 -8.10 -30.40
C THR A 381 7.53 -8.15 -30.00
N SER A 382 8.38 -8.53 -30.95
CA SER A 382 9.82 -8.45 -30.74
C SER A 382 10.61 -8.48 -32.04
N ARG A 383 11.92 -8.38 -31.94
CA ARG A 383 12.84 -8.90 -32.96
C ARG A 383 12.92 -10.42 -32.90
N PRO A 384 13.27 -11.05 -34.02
CA PRO A 384 13.43 -12.50 -34.09
C PRO A 384 14.82 -12.93 -33.56
N GLU A 385 15.17 -12.51 -32.34
CA GLU A 385 16.41 -12.88 -31.63
C GLU A 385 16.47 -14.40 -31.39
N SER A 386 17.67 -14.96 -31.25
CA SER A 386 17.87 -16.42 -31.16
C SER A 386 17.24 -17.02 -29.90
N ASP A 387 17.44 -16.39 -28.75
CA ASP A 387 16.85 -16.74 -27.45
C ASP A 387 15.32 -16.76 -27.51
N ILE A 388 14.69 -15.71 -28.06
CA ILE A 388 13.23 -15.62 -28.19
C ILE A 388 12.70 -16.72 -29.13
N LYS A 389 13.36 -16.95 -30.27
CA LYS A 389 13.00 -18.03 -31.20
C LYS A 389 13.09 -19.39 -30.54
N GLU A 390 14.20 -19.67 -29.85
CA GLU A 390 14.46 -20.95 -29.20
C GLU A 390 13.42 -21.24 -28.11
N ALA A 391 13.02 -20.23 -27.34
CA ALA A 391 12.00 -20.37 -26.31
C ALA A 391 10.57 -20.53 -26.87
N LEU A 392 10.18 -19.74 -27.88
CA LEU A 392 8.79 -19.71 -28.35
C LEU A 392 8.45 -20.76 -29.43
N SER A 393 9.41 -21.14 -30.28
CA SER A 393 9.13 -22.06 -31.40
C SER A 393 8.65 -23.47 -30.99
N PRO A 394 9.10 -24.06 -29.85
CA PRO A 394 8.61 -25.36 -29.42
C PRO A 394 7.16 -25.37 -28.90
N LEU A 395 6.59 -24.20 -28.60
CA LEU A 395 5.30 -24.10 -27.93
C LEU A 395 4.14 -24.20 -28.94
N SER A 396 3.28 -25.21 -28.78
CA SER A 396 2.16 -25.47 -29.70
C SER A 396 1.10 -24.37 -29.73
N MET A 397 1.01 -23.55 -28.69
CA MET A 397 0.07 -22.42 -28.60
C MET A 397 0.58 -21.13 -29.24
N VAL A 398 1.83 -21.11 -29.73
CA VAL A 398 2.44 -19.93 -30.34
C VAL A 398 2.18 -19.91 -31.85
N THR A 399 1.60 -18.82 -32.34
CA THR A 399 1.52 -18.49 -33.76
C THR A 399 2.49 -17.35 -34.06
N ALA A 400 3.55 -17.63 -34.81
CA ALA A 400 4.55 -16.63 -35.20
C ALA A 400 4.18 -15.98 -36.55
N VAL A 401 4.15 -14.64 -36.60
CA VAL A 401 3.87 -13.86 -37.80
C VAL A 401 5.01 -12.89 -38.06
N SER A 402 5.62 -12.98 -39.24
CA SER A 402 6.66 -12.04 -39.65
C SER A 402 6.04 -10.72 -40.14
N VAL A 403 6.37 -9.62 -39.45
CA VAL A 403 6.07 -8.24 -39.85
C VAL A 403 7.06 -7.82 -40.94
N GLY A 404 6.75 -8.18 -42.19
CA GLY A 404 7.54 -7.84 -43.38
C GLY A 404 6.82 -8.19 -44.67
N GLY A 405 7.34 -7.71 -45.82
CA GLY A 405 6.77 -7.99 -47.15
C GLY A 405 5.71 -6.98 -47.61
N PHE A 406 4.81 -7.42 -48.49
CA PHE A 406 3.87 -6.57 -49.24
C PHE A 406 2.93 -5.72 -48.35
N SER A 407 2.46 -6.27 -47.23
CA SER A 407 1.53 -5.57 -46.32
C SER A 407 2.16 -4.35 -45.66
N VAL A 408 3.42 -4.45 -45.22
CA VAL A 408 4.17 -3.33 -44.63
C VAL A 408 4.53 -2.27 -45.70
N THR A 409 4.76 -2.68 -46.94
CA THR A 409 5.04 -1.76 -48.05
C THR A 409 3.88 -0.80 -48.31
N GLN A 410 2.63 -1.26 -48.18
CA GLN A 410 1.46 -0.41 -48.35
C GLN A 410 1.34 0.64 -47.24
N ASP A 411 1.58 0.25 -45.98
CA ASP A 411 1.59 1.19 -44.86
C ASP A 411 2.71 2.23 -45.00
N ILE A 412 3.91 1.81 -45.40
CA ILE A 412 5.03 2.73 -45.69
C ILE A 412 4.65 3.70 -46.82
N THR A 413 3.96 3.22 -47.85
CA THR A 413 3.49 4.06 -48.96
C THR A 413 2.50 5.12 -48.45
N ASN A 414 1.53 4.73 -47.62
CA ASN A 414 0.56 5.64 -47.01
C ASN A 414 1.27 6.67 -46.12
N HIS A 415 2.24 6.22 -45.32
CA HIS A 415 3.04 7.07 -44.46
C HIS A 415 3.86 8.11 -45.26
N ILE A 416 4.57 7.70 -46.32
CA ILE A 416 5.32 8.61 -47.20
C ILE A 416 4.40 9.65 -47.84
N ARG A 417 3.24 9.22 -48.35
CA ARG A 417 2.26 10.14 -48.97
C ARG A 417 1.72 11.14 -47.97
N SER A 418 1.41 10.69 -46.75
CA SER A 418 0.98 11.56 -45.66
C SER A 418 2.04 12.63 -45.41
N GLN A 419 3.31 12.24 -45.18
CA GLN A 419 4.42 13.17 -44.95
C GLN A 419 4.65 14.16 -46.11
N LEU A 420 4.60 13.70 -47.37
CA LEU A 420 4.75 14.58 -48.56
C LEU A 420 3.60 15.58 -48.74
N SER A 421 2.47 15.36 -48.06
CA SER A 421 1.27 16.19 -48.14
C SER A 421 1.10 17.11 -46.92
N SER A 422 1.50 16.67 -45.74
CA SER A 422 1.35 17.37 -44.45
C SER A 422 2.54 18.27 -44.12
N ASP A 423 3.77 17.83 -44.43
CA ASP A 423 4.99 18.54 -44.02
C ASP A 423 5.16 19.90 -44.72
N PRO A 424 5.42 21.01 -44.00
CA PRO A 424 5.49 22.34 -44.59
C PRO A 424 6.58 22.53 -45.68
N ALA A 425 7.71 21.83 -45.57
CA ALA A 425 8.81 21.92 -46.51
C ALA A 425 8.56 21.02 -47.73
N LEU A 426 8.18 19.76 -47.49
CA LEU A 426 7.95 18.77 -48.55
C LEU A 426 6.68 19.07 -49.35
N LYS A 427 5.66 19.66 -48.73
CA LYS A 427 4.38 20.00 -49.39
C LYS A 427 4.59 20.95 -50.58
N LYS A 428 5.58 21.85 -50.50
CA LYS A 428 5.89 22.85 -51.54
C LYS A 428 6.62 22.26 -52.76
N LEU A 429 7.06 21.00 -52.71
CA LEU A 429 7.79 20.37 -53.81
C LEU A 429 6.89 20.13 -55.05
N PRO A 430 7.43 20.21 -56.28
CA PRO A 430 6.69 19.87 -57.49
C PRO A 430 6.20 18.41 -57.49
N ALA A 431 5.01 18.16 -58.06
CA ALA A 431 4.41 16.82 -58.11
C ALA A 431 5.36 15.75 -58.70
N LYS A 432 6.11 16.10 -59.74
CA LYS A 432 7.08 15.19 -60.37
C LYS A 432 8.18 14.75 -59.39
N LEU A 433 8.69 15.65 -58.55
CA LEU A 433 9.68 15.32 -57.52
C LEU A 433 9.07 14.50 -56.40
N LYS A 434 7.84 14.81 -55.98
CA LYS A 434 7.14 14.00 -54.95
C LYS A 434 6.98 12.55 -55.39
N SER A 435 6.56 12.33 -56.64
CA SER A 435 6.45 10.97 -57.21
C SER A 435 7.80 10.27 -57.38
N GLU A 436 8.90 11.02 -57.53
CA GLU A 436 10.25 10.45 -57.61
C GLU A 436 10.77 10.05 -56.23
N ILE A 437 10.57 10.90 -55.21
CA ILE A 437 10.86 10.59 -53.81
C ILE A 437 10.06 9.36 -53.37
N GLU A 438 8.75 9.36 -53.60
CA GLU A 438 7.86 8.24 -53.27
C GLU A 438 8.36 6.93 -53.87
N ARG A 439 8.63 6.91 -55.19
CA ARG A 439 9.11 5.70 -55.87
C ARG A 439 10.43 5.19 -55.30
N LYS A 440 11.38 6.09 -55.04
CA LYS A 440 12.72 5.73 -54.55
C LYS A 440 12.68 5.23 -53.11
N LEU A 441 11.97 5.93 -52.23
CA LEU A 441 11.84 5.54 -50.83
C LEU A 441 11.08 4.22 -50.68
N ILE A 442 10.01 3.98 -51.44
CA ILE A 442 9.29 2.69 -51.40
C ILE A 442 10.22 1.52 -51.82
N ALA A 443 11.02 1.72 -52.87
CA ALA A 443 11.91 0.68 -53.38
C ALA A 443 13.02 0.32 -52.38
N ASP A 444 13.56 1.31 -51.66
CA ASP A 444 14.72 1.14 -50.79
C ASP A 444 14.37 0.98 -49.30
N ALA A 445 13.13 1.27 -48.88
CA ALA A 445 12.72 1.18 -47.48
C ALA A 445 12.81 -0.25 -46.92
N ASP A 446 12.60 -1.26 -47.77
CA ASP A 446 12.63 -2.68 -47.41
C ASP A 446 11.76 -3.01 -46.18
N GLY A 447 10.70 -2.25 -45.87
CA GLY A 447 9.89 -2.47 -44.66
C GLY A 447 10.37 -1.74 -43.39
N MET A 448 11.26 -0.73 -43.49
CA MET A 448 11.74 0.08 -42.36
C MET A 448 11.15 1.49 -42.39
N PHE A 449 10.13 1.76 -41.58
CA PHE A 449 9.59 3.11 -41.37
C PHE A 449 10.65 4.06 -40.85
N ARG A 450 11.48 3.61 -39.90
CA ARG A 450 12.53 4.44 -39.32
C ARG A 450 13.54 4.91 -40.36
N TRP A 451 13.87 4.05 -41.33
CA TRP A 451 14.76 4.42 -42.42
C TRP A 451 14.12 5.52 -43.28
N VAL A 452 12.83 5.37 -43.61
CA VAL A 452 12.06 6.35 -44.38
C VAL A 452 12.01 7.69 -43.65
N ASP A 453 11.73 7.71 -42.35
CA ASP A 453 11.70 8.93 -41.53
C ASP A 453 13.05 9.66 -41.55
N CYS A 454 14.15 8.92 -41.37
CA CYS A 454 15.50 9.49 -41.45
C CYS A 454 15.77 10.06 -42.85
N GLN A 455 15.38 9.38 -43.93
CA GLN A 455 15.58 9.90 -45.29
C GLN A 455 14.73 11.14 -45.54
N LEU A 456 13.46 11.14 -45.14
CA LEU A 456 12.57 12.29 -45.28
C LEU A 456 13.09 13.50 -44.50
N SER A 457 13.61 13.28 -43.27
CA SER A 457 14.25 14.32 -42.47
C SER A 457 15.42 14.97 -43.21
N GLU A 458 16.30 14.18 -43.83
CA GLU A 458 17.43 14.71 -44.62
C GLU A 458 16.96 15.43 -45.90
N LEU A 459 15.94 14.90 -46.57
CA LEU A 459 15.36 15.55 -47.76
C LEU A 459 14.70 16.90 -47.41
N ARG A 460 14.11 17.05 -46.21
CA ARG A 460 13.56 18.35 -45.72
C ARG A 460 14.66 19.42 -45.58
N ARG A 461 15.89 19.03 -45.26
CA ARG A 461 17.03 19.95 -45.11
C ARG A 461 17.54 20.47 -46.47
N CYS A 462 17.23 19.78 -47.57
CA CYS A 462 17.68 20.16 -48.92
C CYS A 462 16.99 21.45 -49.42
N LYS A 463 17.74 22.55 -49.51
CA LYS A 463 17.21 23.87 -49.93
C LYS A 463 17.15 24.07 -51.45
N THR A 464 17.81 23.21 -52.24
CA THR A 464 17.85 23.33 -53.71
C THR A 464 17.47 22.01 -54.37
N LYS A 465 16.90 22.09 -55.59
CA LYS A 465 16.55 20.91 -56.39
C LYS A 465 17.79 20.05 -56.69
N ALA A 466 18.93 20.66 -56.98
CA ALA A 466 20.17 19.94 -57.29
C ALA A 466 20.67 19.13 -56.10
N LEU A 467 20.64 19.71 -54.89
CA LEU A 467 21.03 19.01 -53.67
C LEU A 467 20.05 17.87 -53.35
N LEU A 468 18.75 18.11 -53.49
CA LEU A 468 17.72 17.10 -53.25
C LEU A 468 17.90 15.87 -54.16
N VAL A 469 18.09 16.09 -55.47
CA VAL A 469 18.31 15.00 -56.43
C VAL A 469 19.60 14.25 -56.10
N LYS A 470 20.70 14.96 -55.79
CA LYS A 470 21.97 14.34 -55.39
C LYS A 470 21.81 13.46 -54.14
N THR A 471 21.11 13.97 -53.11
CA THR A 471 20.83 13.21 -51.87
C THR A 471 19.97 11.98 -52.15
N LEU A 472 18.99 12.09 -53.05
CA LEU A 472 18.10 11.00 -53.45
C LEU A 472 18.84 9.89 -54.22
N GLU A 473 19.88 10.24 -54.98
CA GLU A 473 20.76 9.29 -55.67
C GLU A 473 21.72 8.56 -54.72
N SER A 474 22.11 9.20 -53.61
CA SER A 474 23.07 8.68 -52.63
C SER A 474 22.43 8.24 -51.30
N LEU A 475 21.22 7.67 -51.33
CA LEU A 475 20.58 7.16 -50.12
C LEU A 475 21.27 5.88 -49.61
N PRO A 476 21.49 5.74 -48.29
CA PRO A 476 22.01 4.53 -47.67
C PRO A 476 20.99 3.39 -47.77
N LYS A 477 21.46 2.15 -47.92
CA LYS A 477 20.58 0.97 -48.03
C LYS A 477 20.12 0.39 -46.71
N THR A 478 20.81 0.71 -45.62
CA THR A 478 20.56 0.16 -44.28
C THR A 478 20.38 1.27 -43.26
N LEU A 479 19.83 0.93 -42.09
CA LEU A 479 19.79 1.86 -40.94
C LEU A 479 21.20 2.22 -40.48
N ASP A 480 22.12 1.26 -40.43
CA ASP A 480 23.53 1.50 -40.07
C ASP A 480 24.19 2.52 -40.99
N GLY A 481 24.04 2.35 -42.32
CA GLY A 481 24.55 3.33 -43.28
C GLY A 481 23.85 4.70 -43.18
N THR A 482 22.63 4.74 -42.64
CA THR A 482 21.93 5.98 -42.33
C THR A 482 22.55 6.67 -41.12
N TYR A 483 22.82 5.95 -40.04
CA TYR A 483 23.48 6.48 -38.85
C TYR A 483 24.92 6.90 -39.14
N GLU A 484 25.66 6.10 -39.91
CA GLU A 484 27.00 6.46 -40.39
C GLU A 484 26.97 7.81 -41.12
N ARG A 485 26.05 7.99 -42.07
CA ARG A 485 25.92 9.24 -42.82
C ARG A 485 25.53 10.43 -41.91
N ILE A 486 24.62 10.22 -40.96
CA ILE A 486 24.20 11.28 -40.03
C ILE A 486 25.41 11.71 -39.17
N LEU A 487 26.15 10.77 -38.59
CA LEU A 487 27.34 11.05 -37.79
C LEU A 487 28.44 11.73 -38.62
N GLN A 488 28.66 11.31 -39.87
CA GLN A 488 29.59 11.97 -40.80
C GLN A 488 29.18 13.39 -41.17
N SER A 489 27.89 13.71 -41.13
CA SER A 489 27.37 15.03 -41.47
C SER A 489 27.54 16.05 -40.34
N ILE A 490 27.86 15.61 -39.13
CA ILE A 490 28.11 16.49 -37.98
C ILE A 490 29.38 17.32 -38.28
N PRO A 491 29.29 18.67 -38.23
CA PRO A 491 30.44 19.53 -38.49
C PRO A 491 31.60 19.20 -37.54
N THR A 492 32.84 19.24 -38.04
CA THR A 492 34.04 18.78 -37.31
C THR A 492 34.24 19.49 -35.97
N ASN A 493 33.84 20.76 -35.86
CA ASN A 493 33.92 21.54 -34.61
C ASN A 493 32.88 21.12 -33.55
N TYR A 494 31.86 20.33 -33.92
CA TYR A 494 30.83 19.84 -33.01
C TYR A 494 30.92 18.34 -32.70
N GLN A 495 31.88 17.62 -33.30
CA GLN A 495 31.96 16.17 -33.17
C GLN A 495 32.25 15.70 -31.74
N ASP A 496 33.14 16.39 -31.02
CA ASP A 496 33.44 16.02 -29.62
C ASP A 496 32.27 16.25 -28.67
N TYR A 497 31.52 17.35 -28.86
CA TYR A 497 30.28 17.59 -28.10
C TYR A 497 29.24 16.51 -28.42
N ALA A 498 29.05 16.19 -29.70
CA ALA A 498 28.12 15.16 -30.14
C ALA A 498 28.49 13.77 -29.58
N ARG A 499 29.79 13.43 -29.59
CA ARG A 499 30.30 12.16 -29.05
C ARG A 499 29.97 12.03 -27.57
N ARG A 500 30.33 13.04 -26.77
CA ARG A 500 30.07 13.06 -25.33
C ARG A 500 28.58 13.05 -25.01
N ALA A 501 27.78 13.84 -25.70
CA ALA A 501 26.33 13.84 -25.55
C ALA A 501 25.72 12.44 -25.82
N LEU A 502 26.15 11.77 -26.89
CA LEU A 502 25.70 10.42 -27.23
C LEU A 502 26.17 9.37 -26.20
N TRP A 503 27.38 9.48 -25.68
CA TRP A 503 27.86 8.62 -24.58
C TRP A 503 26.97 8.73 -23.35
N TRP A 504 26.63 9.95 -22.92
CA TRP A 504 25.72 10.18 -21.82
C TRP A 504 24.30 9.66 -22.10
N LEU A 505 23.75 9.93 -23.29
CA LEU A 505 22.43 9.42 -23.68
C LEU A 505 22.34 7.89 -23.73
N VAL A 506 23.48 7.21 -23.95
CA VAL A 506 23.53 5.73 -24.01
C VAL A 506 23.64 5.11 -22.62
N GLU A 507 24.50 5.65 -21.74
CA GLU A 507 24.86 5.05 -20.45
C GLU A 507 24.18 5.68 -19.22
N ALA A 508 23.46 6.80 -19.36
CA ALA A 508 22.82 7.46 -18.22
C ALA A 508 21.83 6.54 -17.47
N ARG A 509 21.80 6.67 -16.13
CA ARG A 509 20.94 5.90 -15.22
C ARG A 509 19.47 6.31 -15.28
N ARG A 510 19.21 7.52 -15.75
CA ARG A 510 17.87 8.03 -16.10
C ARG A 510 17.94 8.87 -17.38
N PRO A 511 16.81 9.06 -18.09
CA PRO A 511 16.72 10.09 -19.11
C PRO A 511 17.16 11.46 -18.57
N LEU A 512 17.89 12.21 -19.40
CA LEU A 512 18.43 13.52 -19.08
C LEU A 512 17.60 14.62 -19.77
N SER A 513 17.51 15.80 -19.17
CA SER A 513 16.96 16.98 -19.85
C SER A 513 17.89 17.44 -20.97
N ALA A 514 17.39 18.29 -21.89
CA ALA A 514 18.24 18.80 -22.96
C ALA A 514 19.37 19.69 -22.41
N GLU A 515 19.10 20.42 -21.32
CA GLU A 515 20.06 21.23 -20.57
C GLU A 515 21.13 20.37 -19.90
N GLU A 516 20.72 19.27 -19.26
CA GLU A 516 21.66 18.30 -18.66
C GLU A 516 22.56 17.67 -19.72
N VAL A 517 22.02 17.28 -20.89
CA VAL A 517 22.83 16.71 -21.97
C VAL A 517 23.78 17.74 -22.57
N ALA A 518 23.34 18.98 -22.74
CA ALA A 518 24.19 20.07 -23.24
C ALA A 518 25.34 20.37 -22.27
N GLU A 519 25.07 20.40 -20.97
CA GLU A 519 26.08 20.55 -19.91
C GLU A 519 27.03 19.34 -19.87
N ALA A 520 26.50 18.13 -20.03
CA ALA A 520 27.31 16.92 -20.11
C ALA A 520 28.20 16.87 -21.38
N ALA A 521 27.72 17.44 -22.48
CA ALA A 521 28.43 17.47 -23.76
C ALA A 521 29.70 18.33 -23.70
N ILE A 522 29.73 19.39 -22.88
CA ILE A 522 30.89 20.27 -22.74
C ILE A 522 31.96 19.72 -21.80
N LEU A 523 31.63 18.75 -20.94
CA LEU A 523 32.57 18.14 -19.99
C LEU A 523 33.60 17.25 -20.69
N ASP A 524 34.89 17.59 -20.64
CA ASP A 524 35.96 16.73 -21.13
C ASP A 524 36.80 16.21 -19.96
N ALA A 525 36.41 15.07 -19.39
CA ALA A 525 37.15 14.47 -18.29
C ALA A 525 38.60 14.08 -18.65
N ASP A 526 38.95 14.10 -19.94
CA ASP A 526 40.28 13.76 -20.44
C ASP A 526 41.17 14.97 -20.76
N ASP A 527 40.63 16.19 -20.72
CA ASP A 527 41.38 17.44 -20.90
C ASP A 527 41.95 17.99 -19.58
N ASP A 528 42.90 18.93 -19.69
CA ASP A 528 43.52 19.66 -18.58
C ASP A 528 42.53 20.61 -17.89
N THR A 529 41.53 21.10 -18.64
CA THR A 529 40.42 21.92 -18.15
C THR A 529 39.09 21.19 -18.38
N PRO A 530 38.69 20.29 -17.46
CA PRO A 530 37.60 19.35 -17.74
C PRO A 530 36.22 19.99 -17.88
N PHE A 531 36.05 21.19 -17.33
CA PHE A 531 34.82 21.95 -17.41
C PHE A 531 35.17 23.41 -17.65
N ASP A 532 34.64 23.96 -18.74
CA ASP A 532 34.74 25.37 -19.11
C ASP A 532 33.33 25.98 -19.22
N PRO A 533 32.89 26.77 -18.22
CA PRO A 533 31.59 27.44 -18.26
C PRO A 533 31.41 28.35 -19.47
N GLU A 534 32.48 28.94 -20.01
CA GLU A 534 32.42 29.81 -21.19
C GLU A 534 32.13 29.01 -22.48
N GLY A 535 32.31 27.69 -22.44
CA GLY A 535 31.99 26.77 -23.52
C GLY A 535 30.51 26.37 -23.59
N ARG A 536 29.66 26.87 -22.68
CA ARG A 536 28.22 26.56 -22.65
C ARG A 536 27.52 27.02 -23.93
N PHE A 537 26.53 26.21 -24.34
CA PHE A 537 25.67 26.53 -25.47
C PHE A 537 24.80 27.76 -25.18
N PHE A 538 24.56 28.59 -26.19
CA PHE A 538 23.72 29.78 -26.04
C PHE A 538 22.25 29.40 -25.84
N ASN A 539 21.80 28.37 -26.55
CA ASN A 539 20.46 27.79 -26.40
C ASN A 539 20.62 26.27 -26.26
N PRO A 540 20.90 25.76 -25.03
CA PRO A 540 21.23 24.36 -24.79
C PRO A 540 20.32 23.35 -25.49
N GLN A 541 19.00 23.56 -25.41
CA GLN A 541 18.00 22.69 -26.03
C GLN A 541 18.05 22.71 -27.57
N ASP A 542 18.05 23.89 -28.18
CA ASP A 542 18.02 24.01 -29.64
C ASP A 542 19.36 23.59 -30.26
N ASP A 543 20.48 24.00 -29.65
CA ASP A 543 21.83 23.74 -30.15
C ASP A 543 22.14 22.23 -30.11
N ILE A 544 21.81 21.52 -29.02
CA ILE A 544 22.05 20.07 -28.92
C ILE A 544 21.18 19.27 -29.90
N LEU A 545 19.92 19.70 -30.10
CA LEU A 545 19.01 19.10 -31.08
C LEU A 545 19.48 19.34 -32.51
N GLU A 546 20.06 20.51 -32.81
CA GLU A 546 20.63 20.79 -34.13
C GLU A 546 21.85 19.92 -34.42
N ILE A 547 22.75 19.77 -33.43
CA ILE A 547 23.98 18.98 -33.54
C ILE A 547 23.68 17.49 -33.71
N LEU A 548 22.84 16.91 -32.85
CA LEU A 548 22.54 15.48 -32.86
C LEU A 548 21.48 15.12 -33.91
N GLY A 549 20.67 16.09 -34.34
CA GLY A 549 19.71 15.96 -35.42
C GLY A 549 18.73 14.79 -35.21
N SER A 550 18.59 13.95 -36.25
CA SER A 550 17.62 12.85 -36.23
C SER A 550 17.99 11.68 -35.32
N LEU A 551 19.17 11.70 -34.67
CA LEU A 551 19.58 10.65 -33.72
C LEU A 551 18.81 10.73 -32.40
N VAL A 552 18.28 11.90 -32.06
CA VAL A 552 17.59 12.17 -30.78
C VAL A 552 16.16 12.67 -30.99
N SER A 553 15.36 12.63 -29.93
CA SER A 553 14.02 13.19 -29.87
C SER A 553 13.72 13.71 -28.47
N VAL A 554 12.88 14.75 -28.38
CA VAL A 554 12.37 15.27 -27.11
C VAL A 554 11.08 14.53 -26.73
N ALA A 555 10.99 14.10 -25.48
CA ALA A 555 9.77 13.56 -24.87
C ALA A 555 9.30 14.52 -23.76
N GLU A 556 8.01 14.87 -23.77
CA GLU A 556 7.40 15.70 -22.72
C GLU A 556 6.88 14.80 -21.59
N ARG A 557 7.16 15.18 -20.34
CA ARG A 557 6.69 14.50 -19.13
C ARG A 557 5.82 15.43 -18.31
N GLU A 558 4.65 14.97 -17.91
CA GLU A 558 3.82 15.62 -16.89
C GLU A 558 4.16 15.01 -15.53
N HIS A 559 4.60 15.85 -14.58
CA HIS A 559 4.82 15.43 -13.20
C HIS A 559 3.72 16.02 -12.30
N GLU A 560 2.98 15.15 -11.59
CA GLU A 560 2.12 15.60 -10.50
C GLU A 560 3.00 15.91 -9.29
N VAL A 561 3.24 17.19 -9.01
CA VAL A 561 3.95 17.61 -7.80
C VAL A 561 2.90 17.97 -6.75
N ALA A 562 2.99 17.32 -5.59
CA ALA A 562 2.21 17.73 -4.42
C ALA A 562 2.76 19.08 -3.94
N ASP A 563 1.94 20.13 -4.00
CA ASP A 563 2.30 21.47 -3.55
C ASP A 563 2.49 21.45 -2.02
N VAL A 564 3.75 21.48 -1.58
CA VAL A 564 4.12 21.60 -0.16
C VAL A 564 4.29 23.08 0.18
N ASN A 565 3.23 23.86 -0.02
CA ASN A 565 3.12 25.19 0.56
C ASN A 565 2.25 25.09 1.81
N ASP A 566 2.86 24.75 2.94
CA ASP A 566 2.18 24.80 4.24
C ASP A 566 2.99 25.63 5.24
N GLU A 567 3.00 26.94 5.03
CA GLU A 567 3.09 27.91 6.13
C GLU A 567 1.67 28.29 6.58
N ASN A 568 0.91 27.34 7.12
CA ASN A 568 0.03 27.49 8.30
C ASN A 568 -1.14 26.50 8.24
N ASN A 569 -1.07 25.54 9.14
CA ASN A 569 -2.07 24.52 9.42
C ASN A 569 -3.52 25.04 9.48
N SER A 570 -4.33 24.75 8.45
CA SER A 570 -5.69 24.21 8.61
C SER A 570 -6.28 23.77 7.27
N ARG A 571 -6.57 22.46 7.12
CA ARG A 571 -7.51 21.84 6.16
C ARG A 571 -7.73 22.63 4.85
N THR A 572 -6.87 22.41 3.86
CA THR A 572 -7.19 22.70 2.46
C THR A 572 -6.58 21.66 1.54
N THR A 573 -7.36 21.29 0.54
CA THR A 573 -7.07 20.35 -0.55
C THR A 573 -5.72 20.62 -1.19
N ALA A 574 -4.86 19.60 -1.26
CA ALA A 574 -3.63 19.64 -2.04
C ALA A 574 -3.98 19.99 -3.50
N THR A 575 -3.64 21.21 -3.93
CA THR A 575 -3.66 21.57 -5.34
C THR A 575 -2.38 21.04 -5.97
N THR A 576 -2.49 19.95 -6.72
CA THR A 576 -1.40 19.43 -7.56
C THR A 576 -1.09 20.44 -8.65
N VAL A 577 0.17 20.85 -8.76
CA VAL A 577 0.68 21.60 -9.91
C VAL A 577 1.33 20.59 -10.85
N ASN A 578 0.82 20.51 -12.08
CA ASN A 578 1.43 19.69 -13.12
C ASN A 578 2.59 20.48 -13.72
N GLU A 579 3.82 20.19 -13.32
CA GLU A 579 5.02 20.72 -13.97
C GLU A 579 5.40 19.80 -15.14
N THR A 580 5.53 20.37 -16.33
CA THR A 580 5.95 19.65 -17.54
C THR A 580 7.45 19.79 -17.76
N PHE A 581 8.19 18.68 -17.77
CA PHE A 581 9.63 18.67 -18.06
C PHE A 581 9.91 17.98 -19.39
N SER A 582 10.86 18.50 -20.17
CA SER A 582 11.28 17.93 -21.45
C SER A 582 12.56 17.11 -21.31
N GLU A 583 12.49 15.83 -21.65
CA GLU A 583 13.63 14.90 -21.62
C GLU A 583 14.15 14.66 -23.03
N LEU A 584 15.48 14.61 -23.17
CA LEU A 584 16.15 14.26 -24.41
C LEU A 584 16.48 12.76 -24.42
N ARG A 585 16.06 12.06 -25.47
CA ARG A 585 16.29 10.62 -25.61
C ARG A 585 16.86 10.29 -26.99
N LEU A 586 17.50 9.12 -27.10
CA LEU A 586 17.76 8.54 -28.40
C LEU A 586 16.42 8.30 -29.11
N SER A 587 16.37 8.70 -30.37
CA SER A 587 15.15 8.66 -31.19
C SER A 587 14.58 7.26 -31.41
N HIS A 588 15.42 6.22 -31.28
CA HIS A 588 15.07 4.82 -31.44
C HIS A 588 16.16 3.91 -30.86
N PHE A 589 15.80 2.72 -30.37
CA PHE A 589 16.75 1.75 -29.79
C PHE A 589 17.89 1.38 -30.74
N SER A 590 17.60 1.28 -32.03
CA SER A 590 18.61 0.97 -33.06
C SER A 590 19.75 1.99 -33.17
N VAL A 591 19.56 3.22 -32.68
CA VAL A 591 20.68 4.18 -32.57
C VAL A 591 21.64 3.72 -31.48
N LYS A 592 21.13 3.34 -30.31
CA LYS A 592 21.93 2.80 -29.20
C LYS A 592 22.69 1.55 -29.64
N GLU A 593 22.03 0.63 -30.33
CA GLU A 593 22.67 -0.58 -30.84
C GLU A 593 23.78 -0.28 -31.83
N TYR A 594 23.56 0.64 -32.77
CA TYR A 594 24.59 1.04 -33.70
C TYR A 594 25.82 1.58 -32.96
N LEU A 595 25.63 2.45 -31.96
CA LEU A 595 26.70 3.04 -31.16
C LEU A 595 27.48 2.01 -30.32
N ILE A 596 26.80 0.97 -29.78
CA ILE A 596 27.43 -0.08 -28.97
C ILE A 596 28.01 -1.22 -29.83
N SER A 597 27.57 -1.36 -31.09
CA SER A 597 28.07 -2.40 -32.00
C SER A 597 29.47 -2.09 -32.53
N THR A 598 30.12 -3.07 -33.16
CA THR A 598 31.40 -2.83 -33.86
C THR A 598 31.23 -2.12 -35.20
N HIS A 599 30.01 -1.79 -35.63
CA HIS A 599 29.77 -1.11 -36.91
C HIS A 599 30.50 0.23 -37.06
N PRO A 600 30.46 1.16 -36.08
CA PRO A 600 31.20 2.42 -36.15
C PRO A 600 32.70 2.24 -36.35
N LEU A 601 33.28 1.17 -35.79
CA LEU A 601 34.71 0.83 -35.92
C LEU A 601 35.07 0.28 -37.30
N ASN A 602 34.12 -0.39 -37.95
CA ASN A 602 34.29 -1.02 -39.26
C ASN A 602 33.95 -0.06 -40.43
N CYS A 603 33.52 1.17 -40.14
CA CYS A 603 33.26 2.18 -41.14
C CYS A 603 34.55 2.63 -41.86
N GLN A 604 34.42 3.02 -43.13
CA GLN A 604 35.56 3.51 -43.91
C GLN A 604 36.06 4.89 -43.44
N SER A 605 35.23 5.64 -42.71
CA SER A 605 35.55 6.96 -42.18
C SER A 605 36.02 6.88 -40.72
N PRO A 606 37.25 7.29 -40.40
CA PRO A 606 37.75 7.29 -39.02
C PRO A 606 36.97 8.25 -38.11
N LEU A 607 36.25 9.22 -38.67
CA LEU A 607 35.42 10.18 -37.91
C LEU A 607 34.20 9.51 -37.25
N VAL A 608 33.78 8.33 -37.72
CA VAL A 608 32.63 7.62 -37.16
C VAL A 608 33.04 6.70 -36.01
N ALA A 609 34.26 6.17 -36.05
CA ALA A 609 34.78 5.25 -35.05
C ALA A 609 34.80 5.84 -33.63
N GLN A 610 34.99 7.16 -33.50
CA GLN A 610 34.98 7.84 -32.20
C GLN A 610 33.62 7.80 -31.47
N PHE A 611 32.53 7.56 -32.19
CA PHE A 611 31.18 7.47 -31.61
C PHE A 611 30.87 6.08 -31.05
N TYR A 612 31.76 5.11 -31.22
CA TYR A 612 31.63 3.79 -30.60
C TYR A 612 31.57 3.92 -29.08
N VAL A 613 30.65 3.18 -28.45
CA VAL A 613 30.44 3.12 -27.01
C VAL A 613 31.01 1.81 -26.49
N ASP A 614 32.23 1.89 -25.95
CA ASP A 614 32.73 0.84 -25.07
C ASP A 614 32.21 1.09 -23.65
N LYS A 615 31.40 0.16 -23.14
CA LYS A 615 30.70 0.33 -21.86
C LYS A 615 31.65 0.62 -20.69
N ALA A 616 32.81 -0.05 -20.64
CA ALA A 616 33.75 0.14 -19.54
C ALA A 616 34.44 1.51 -19.65
N LEU A 617 34.93 1.88 -20.85
CA LEU A 617 35.57 3.17 -21.08
C LEU A 617 34.61 4.34 -20.85
N VAL A 618 33.38 4.23 -21.35
CA VAL A 618 32.38 5.29 -21.19
C VAL A 618 31.90 5.41 -19.74
N SER A 619 31.74 4.30 -19.01
CA SER A 619 31.43 4.35 -17.57
C SER A 619 32.54 5.05 -16.79
N SER A 620 33.81 4.74 -17.07
CA SER A 620 34.95 5.44 -16.47
C SER A 620 34.99 6.92 -16.85
N PHE A 621 34.70 7.26 -18.11
CA PHE A 621 34.56 8.67 -18.53
C PHE A 621 33.48 9.40 -17.74
N ILE A 622 32.26 8.85 -17.67
CA ILE A 622 31.14 9.47 -16.95
C ILE A 622 31.46 9.61 -15.45
N LEU A 623 32.05 8.59 -14.82
CA LEU A 623 32.49 8.67 -13.43
C LEU A 623 33.45 9.85 -13.21
N ARG A 624 34.47 9.98 -14.06
CA ARG A 624 35.44 11.08 -13.98
C ARG A 624 34.77 12.42 -14.21
N SER A 625 33.89 12.54 -15.22
CA SER A 625 33.09 13.73 -15.47
C SER A 625 32.26 14.13 -14.24
N CYS A 626 31.57 13.17 -13.60
CA CYS A 626 30.79 13.43 -12.39
C CYS A 626 31.65 13.97 -11.24
N LEU A 627 32.75 13.30 -10.93
CA LEU A 627 33.64 13.68 -9.82
C LEU A 627 34.27 15.07 -10.06
N LEU A 628 34.71 15.33 -11.28
CA LEU A 628 35.29 16.62 -11.67
C LEU A 628 34.23 17.73 -11.65
N TYR A 629 33.00 17.45 -12.11
CA TYR A 629 31.89 18.40 -12.05
C TYR A 629 31.53 18.78 -10.61
N ILE A 630 31.42 17.77 -9.73
CA ILE A 630 31.20 17.99 -8.30
C ILE A 630 32.33 18.83 -7.72
N SER A 631 33.60 18.48 -8.00
CA SER A 631 34.76 19.25 -7.54
C SER A 631 34.76 20.69 -8.05
N HIS A 632 34.30 20.94 -9.28
CA HIS A 632 34.20 22.29 -9.82
C HIS A 632 33.07 23.09 -9.15
N TYR A 633 31.87 22.51 -9.02
CA TYR A 633 30.77 23.13 -8.28
C TYR A 633 31.21 23.51 -6.86
N ILE A 634 31.93 22.61 -6.19
CA ILE A 634 32.58 22.89 -4.90
C ILE A 634 33.55 24.07 -5.05
N GLY A 635 34.46 24.08 -6.01
CA GLY A 635 35.40 25.18 -6.19
C GLY A 635 34.76 26.56 -6.48
N SER A 636 33.50 26.60 -6.92
CA SER A 636 32.82 27.83 -7.34
C SER A 636 32.30 28.69 -6.16
N ASP A 637 32.22 30.00 -6.40
CA ASP A 637 31.62 30.97 -5.46
C ASP A 637 30.09 30.85 -5.35
N CYS A 638 29.48 30.00 -6.18
CA CYS A 638 28.04 29.90 -6.42
C CYS A 638 27.30 28.98 -5.43
N ARG A 639 27.93 28.61 -4.31
CA ARG A 639 27.31 27.81 -3.25
C ARG A 639 26.30 28.64 -2.44
N ALA A 640 25.24 29.10 -3.08
CA ALA A 640 24.17 29.83 -2.41
C ALA A 640 23.23 28.89 -1.65
N GLY A 641 23.26 27.59 -1.99
CA GLY A 641 22.41 26.60 -1.35
C GLY A 641 20.94 26.92 -1.60
N ALA A 642 20.56 27.10 -2.88
CA ALA A 642 19.21 27.47 -3.30
C ALA A 642 18.82 26.79 -4.63
N ARG A 643 17.64 27.14 -5.17
CA ARG A 643 17.23 26.80 -6.55
C ARG A 643 18.23 27.33 -7.59
N ASP A 644 18.85 28.48 -7.31
CA ASP A 644 19.82 29.14 -8.17
C ASP A 644 21.03 28.23 -8.52
N ASP A 645 21.47 27.36 -7.60
CA ASP A 645 22.56 26.41 -7.84
C ASP A 645 22.20 25.37 -8.92
N VAL A 646 20.93 24.97 -9.02
CA VAL A 646 20.45 23.99 -10.00
C VAL A 646 20.27 24.64 -11.37
N ASP A 647 19.87 25.91 -11.40
CA ASP A 647 19.79 26.70 -12.63
C ASP A 647 21.19 26.98 -13.20
N GLU A 648 22.18 27.26 -12.34
CA GLU A 648 23.56 27.48 -12.77
C GLU A 648 24.31 26.18 -13.08
N PHE A 649 23.99 25.06 -12.42
CA PHE A 649 24.60 23.74 -12.66
C PHE A 649 23.53 22.69 -12.99
N PRO A 650 23.02 22.64 -14.24
CA PRO A 650 21.91 21.78 -14.62
C PRO A 650 22.15 20.29 -14.34
N LEU A 651 23.39 19.82 -14.48
CA LEU A 651 23.76 18.41 -14.31
C LEU A 651 24.01 18.02 -12.84
N LEU A 652 24.00 18.99 -11.90
CA LEU A 652 24.42 18.80 -10.51
C LEU A 652 23.63 17.72 -9.79
N LEU A 653 22.30 17.76 -9.89
CA LEU A 653 21.43 16.78 -9.21
C LEU A 653 21.70 15.37 -9.71
N TYR A 654 21.84 15.20 -11.02
CA TYR A 654 22.16 13.92 -11.62
C TYR A 654 23.51 13.38 -11.13
N VAL A 655 24.58 14.18 -11.18
CA VAL A 655 25.91 13.68 -10.79
C VAL A 655 25.93 13.30 -9.32
N CYS A 656 25.34 14.12 -8.45
CA CYS A 656 25.32 13.87 -7.01
C CYS A 656 24.52 12.59 -6.67
N GLU A 657 23.48 12.29 -7.44
CA GLU A 657 22.63 11.11 -7.23
C GLU A 657 23.22 9.82 -7.82
N PHE A 658 23.92 9.87 -8.96
CA PHE A 658 24.22 8.66 -9.73
C PHE A 658 25.71 8.36 -9.93
N TRP A 659 26.65 9.24 -9.57
CA TRP A 659 28.08 9.04 -9.88
C TRP A 659 28.63 7.68 -9.39
N PHE A 660 28.26 7.26 -8.19
CA PHE A 660 28.77 6.04 -7.56
C PHE A 660 28.30 4.76 -8.28
N ALA A 661 27.21 4.83 -9.04
CA ALA A 661 26.74 3.70 -9.83
C ALA A 661 27.71 3.36 -10.99
N TYR A 662 28.56 4.29 -11.41
CA TYR A 662 29.59 4.06 -12.42
C TYR A 662 30.89 3.50 -11.84
N ALA A 663 31.07 3.59 -10.52
CA ALA A 663 32.24 3.09 -9.83
C ALA A 663 32.23 1.57 -9.56
N GLY A 664 31.14 0.88 -9.91
CA GLY A 664 31.02 -0.58 -9.82
C GLY A 664 31.70 -1.37 -10.96
N MET A 665 32.21 -0.68 -11.98
CA MET A 665 32.98 -1.30 -13.08
C MET A 665 34.48 -1.31 -12.73
N PRO A 666 35.30 -2.17 -13.37
CA PRO A 666 36.75 -2.11 -13.22
C PRO A 666 37.27 -0.69 -13.54
N LEU A 667 37.83 -0.04 -12.53
CA LEU A 667 38.31 1.33 -12.63
C LEU A 667 39.70 1.37 -13.26
N ASP A 668 39.92 2.35 -14.14
CA ASP A 668 41.27 2.72 -14.55
C ASP A 668 41.99 3.53 -13.45
N ASP A 669 43.31 3.71 -13.60
CA ASP A 669 44.14 4.38 -12.61
C ASP A 669 43.71 5.84 -12.37
N LYS A 670 43.26 6.54 -13.42
CA LYS A 670 42.83 7.95 -13.35
C LYS A 670 41.51 8.08 -12.58
N SER A 671 40.55 7.21 -12.84
CA SER A 671 39.26 7.15 -12.16
C SER A 671 39.43 6.79 -10.69
N SER A 672 40.30 5.81 -10.41
CA SER A 672 40.66 5.43 -9.04
C SER A 672 41.32 6.58 -8.30
N GLY A 673 42.24 7.30 -8.95
CA GLY A 673 42.89 8.50 -8.42
C GLY A 673 41.89 9.59 -8.04
N LEU A 674 41.03 10.01 -8.97
CA LEU A 674 40.02 11.05 -8.73
C LEU A 674 39.05 10.67 -7.62
N LEU A 675 38.64 9.41 -7.58
CA LEU A 675 37.73 8.93 -6.55
C LEU A 675 38.42 8.93 -5.18
N ASN A 676 39.68 8.50 -5.11
CA ASN A 676 40.49 8.59 -3.90
C ASN A 676 40.71 10.04 -3.45
N ASP A 677 40.98 10.97 -4.38
CA ASP A 677 41.12 12.39 -4.11
C ASP A 677 39.82 12.99 -3.55
N PHE A 678 38.68 12.59 -4.14
CA PHE A 678 37.37 12.99 -3.68
C PHE A 678 37.10 12.60 -2.22
N PHE A 679 37.35 11.33 -1.88
CA PHE A 679 37.19 10.85 -0.50
C PHE A 679 38.31 11.28 0.44
N SER A 680 39.45 11.76 -0.07
CA SER A 680 40.51 12.32 0.78
C SER A 680 40.18 13.73 1.27
N SER A 681 39.17 14.38 0.70
CA SER A 681 38.75 15.73 1.05
C SER A 681 37.38 15.75 1.75
N GLU A 682 37.38 15.98 3.06
CA GLU A 682 36.15 16.10 3.83
C GLU A 682 35.22 17.20 3.30
N THR A 683 35.81 18.30 2.80
CA THR A 683 35.05 19.39 2.17
C THR A 683 34.30 18.95 0.91
N GLN A 684 34.83 17.98 0.15
CA GLN A 684 34.15 17.47 -1.04
C GLN A 684 32.99 16.55 -0.68
N ILE A 685 33.18 15.70 0.31
CA ILE A 685 32.13 14.82 0.83
C ILE A 685 30.97 15.65 1.40
N GLN A 686 31.27 16.64 2.24
CA GLN A 686 30.24 17.50 2.84
C GLN A 686 29.41 18.26 1.80
N ALA A 687 30.05 18.76 0.75
CA ALA A 687 29.34 19.46 -0.32
C ALA A 687 28.50 18.51 -1.19
N TRP A 688 28.99 17.29 -1.45
CA TRP A 688 28.17 16.25 -2.10
C TRP A 688 26.93 15.92 -1.26
N LEU A 689 27.08 15.77 0.06
CA LEU A 689 25.97 15.49 0.99
C LEU A 689 24.99 16.65 1.14
N LEU A 690 25.43 17.90 0.91
CA LEU A 690 24.55 19.07 0.88
C LEU A 690 23.50 18.94 -0.22
N VAL A 691 23.87 18.35 -1.35
CA VAL A 691 22.99 18.16 -2.52
C VAL A 691 22.25 16.82 -2.45
N HIS A 692 22.96 15.74 -2.12
CA HIS A 692 22.42 14.38 -2.07
C HIS A 692 22.13 13.92 -0.63
N THR A 693 20.85 13.71 -0.31
CA THR A 693 20.41 13.02 0.92
C THR A 693 19.69 11.71 0.58
N PRO A 694 20.34 10.54 0.76
CA PRO A 694 19.67 9.27 0.59
C PRO A 694 18.55 9.14 1.64
N ASN A 695 17.28 9.18 1.19
CA ASN A 695 16.02 8.86 1.91
C ASN A 695 15.09 10.02 2.41
N GLN A 696 15.37 11.32 2.10
CA GLN A 696 14.52 12.57 2.17
C GLN A 696 13.85 13.04 3.50
N PRO A 697 13.53 14.35 3.71
CA PRO A 697 13.59 15.52 2.81
C PRO A 697 14.60 16.63 3.19
N ARG A 698 14.96 17.50 2.24
CA ARG A 698 15.53 18.83 2.53
C ARG A 698 14.42 19.72 3.11
N LYS A 699 14.53 20.12 4.36
CA LYS A 699 13.79 21.28 4.90
C LYS A 699 14.85 22.27 5.31
N ASP A 700 15.02 23.27 4.44
CA ASP A 700 15.92 24.41 4.62
C ASP A 700 17.38 23.95 4.43
N LEU A 701 18.11 24.44 3.42
CA LEU A 701 19.54 24.12 3.33
C LEU A 701 20.25 24.47 4.65
N PHE A 702 21.25 23.65 5.03
CA PHE A 702 22.02 23.60 6.30
C PHE A 702 21.36 22.78 7.43
N GLN A 703 22.00 21.78 8.07
CA GLN A 703 23.43 21.54 8.33
C GLN A 703 23.81 20.05 8.15
N PRO A 704 25.00 19.72 7.60
CA PRO A 704 25.55 18.37 7.68
C PRO A 704 25.92 18.01 9.13
N PRO A 705 25.88 16.73 9.53
CA PRO A 705 26.35 16.30 10.85
C PRO A 705 27.87 16.52 11.02
N ASP A 706 28.27 17.07 12.18
CA ASP A 706 29.65 17.36 12.61
C ASP A 706 30.41 16.09 13.05
N GLU A 707 30.48 15.05 12.22
CA GLU A 707 31.13 13.80 12.63
C GLU A 707 32.45 13.53 11.87
N PRO A 708 33.58 13.29 12.57
CA PRO A 708 34.86 12.93 11.95
C PRO A 708 34.88 11.48 11.42
N GLY A 709 35.46 11.26 10.22
CA GLY A 709 35.66 9.94 9.60
C GLY A 709 34.74 9.59 8.43
N GLN A 710 34.03 10.58 7.85
CA GLN A 710 32.95 10.38 6.87
C GLN A 710 33.41 9.59 5.64
N ALA A 711 34.60 9.86 5.14
CA ALA A 711 35.11 9.25 3.91
C ALA A 711 35.04 7.72 3.88
N LEU A 712 35.58 7.06 4.92
CA LEU A 712 35.60 5.61 4.98
C LEU A 712 34.19 5.03 5.22
N HIS A 713 33.37 5.70 6.03
CA HIS A 713 31.97 5.31 6.22
C HIS A 713 31.19 5.35 4.90
N HIS A 714 31.33 6.41 4.10
CA HIS A 714 30.64 6.55 2.82
C HIS A 714 31.18 5.60 1.76
N ALA A 715 32.50 5.45 1.65
CA ALA A 715 33.10 4.47 0.74
C ALA A 715 32.57 3.06 1.05
N CYS A 716 32.48 2.68 2.33
CA CYS A 716 31.95 1.38 2.74
C CYS A 716 30.43 1.25 2.55
N TYR A 717 29.68 2.33 2.75
CA TYR A 717 28.24 2.36 2.49
C TYR A 717 27.91 2.21 0.99
N LEU A 718 28.75 2.79 0.12
CA LEU A 718 28.60 2.71 -1.33
C LEU A 718 29.23 1.45 -1.94
N GLY A 719 29.96 0.65 -1.16
CA GLY A 719 30.61 -0.59 -1.64
C GLY A 719 31.91 -0.36 -2.43
N LEU A 720 32.52 0.81 -2.28
CA LEU A 720 33.75 1.21 -2.98
C LEU A 720 34.99 0.59 -2.32
N THR A 721 35.14 -0.72 -2.48
CA THR A 721 36.15 -1.53 -1.78
C THR A 721 37.58 -1.06 -2.05
N GLY A 722 37.92 -0.68 -3.28
CA GLY A 722 39.25 -0.15 -3.62
C GLY A 722 39.59 1.16 -2.90
N THR A 723 38.60 2.04 -2.77
CA THR A 723 38.68 3.32 -2.06
C THR A 723 38.79 3.13 -0.57
N ALA A 724 37.97 2.25 0.00
CA ALA A 724 38.04 1.91 1.41
C ALA A 724 39.45 1.39 1.76
N LYS A 725 40.02 0.54 0.90
CA LYS A 725 41.40 0.05 1.05
C LYS A 725 42.40 1.19 1.02
N TYR A 726 42.32 2.06 0.01
CA TYR A 726 43.21 3.22 -0.12
C TYR A 726 43.15 4.13 1.13
N LEU A 727 41.96 4.44 1.63
CA LEU A 727 41.77 5.30 2.81
C LEU A 727 42.41 4.68 4.07
N ILE A 728 42.26 3.36 4.26
CA ILE A 728 42.87 2.65 5.40
C ILE A 728 44.39 2.61 5.27
N GLU A 729 44.93 2.30 4.09
CA GLU A 729 46.37 2.27 3.82
C GLU A 729 47.02 3.65 4.00
N ASN A 730 46.27 4.74 3.78
CA ASN A 730 46.70 6.12 4.00
C ASN A 730 46.38 6.68 5.39
N GLY A 731 46.09 5.81 6.37
CA GLY A 731 46.06 6.18 7.79
C GLY A 731 44.68 6.43 8.39
N THR A 732 43.59 6.16 7.65
CA THR A 732 42.24 6.16 8.26
C THR A 732 42.08 4.93 9.15
N THR A 733 41.65 5.14 10.40
CA THR A 733 41.38 4.05 11.34
C THR A 733 40.22 3.18 10.85
N VAL A 734 40.44 1.87 10.72
CA VAL A 734 39.44 0.90 10.22
C VAL A 734 38.13 0.88 11.04
N ASP A 735 38.23 1.11 12.36
CA ASP A 735 37.10 1.18 13.28
C ASP A 735 36.79 2.63 13.71
N CYS A 736 36.91 3.60 12.79
CA CYS A 736 36.40 4.95 13.05
C CYS A 736 34.90 4.91 13.35
N THR A 737 34.42 5.81 14.22
CA THR A 737 33.03 5.80 14.68
C THR A 737 32.37 7.16 14.53
N THR A 738 31.10 7.14 14.10
CA THR A 738 30.16 8.26 14.22
C THR A 738 29.85 8.60 15.70
N GLU A 739 29.17 9.72 16.00
CA GLU A 739 28.64 10.01 17.34
C GLU A 739 27.61 8.96 17.79
N SER A 740 26.94 8.35 16.81
CA SER A 740 26.04 7.21 17.01
C SER A 740 26.77 5.87 17.20
N GLY A 741 28.10 5.83 17.15
CA GLY A 741 28.92 4.61 17.33
C GLY A 741 28.90 3.66 16.14
N VAL A 742 28.50 4.11 14.95
CA VAL A 742 28.47 3.30 13.73
C VAL A 742 29.89 3.20 13.18
N THR A 743 30.36 1.98 12.87
CA THR A 743 31.66 1.70 12.22
C THR A 743 31.52 1.52 10.70
N PRO A 744 32.61 1.57 9.90
CA PRO A 744 32.58 1.24 8.48
C PRO A 744 32.06 -0.17 8.21
N LEU A 745 32.38 -1.12 9.10
CA LEU A 745 31.89 -2.51 9.03
C LEU A 745 30.36 -2.56 9.14
N ILE A 746 29.76 -1.76 10.03
CA ILE A 746 28.30 -1.65 10.13
C ILE A 746 27.69 -1.03 8.87
N ARG A 747 28.33 -0.03 8.24
CA ARG A 747 27.85 0.57 6.98
C ARG A 747 27.85 -0.42 5.82
N ALA A 748 28.93 -1.18 5.67
CA ALA A 748 29.01 -2.25 4.68
C ALA A 748 27.99 -3.36 4.94
N ALA A 749 27.78 -3.72 6.22
CA ALA A 749 26.79 -4.71 6.64
C ALA A 749 25.35 -4.25 6.37
N GLU A 750 25.06 -2.97 6.56
CA GLU A 750 23.73 -2.39 6.27
C GLU A 750 23.36 -2.49 4.79
N ARG A 751 24.34 -2.27 3.90
CA ARG A 751 24.12 -2.17 2.45
C ARG A 751 24.42 -3.46 1.66
N GLY A 752 24.92 -4.51 2.30
CA GLY A 752 25.09 -5.81 1.65
C GLY A 752 26.42 -6.00 0.91
N HIS A 753 27.44 -5.20 1.19
CA HIS A 753 28.72 -5.20 0.47
C HIS A 753 29.71 -6.25 1.00
N VAL A 754 29.60 -7.48 0.51
CA VAL A 754 30.41 -8.63 0.96
C VAL A 754 31.92 -8.39 0.82
N ASP A 755 32.38 -7.91 -0.34
CA ASP A 755 33.82 -7.70 -0.60
C ASP A 755 34.41 -6.64 0.35
N THR A 756 33.63 -5.61 0.68
CA THR A 756 34.02 -4.58 1.65
C THR A 756 34.08 -5.15 3.07
N ILE A 757 33.15 -6.04 3.47
CA ILE A 757 33.23 -6.75 4.76
C ILE A 757 34.52 -7.56 4.85
N GLU A 758 34.87 -8.31 3.80
CA GLU A 758 36.10 -9.10 3.78
C GLU A 758 37.34 -8.23 3.93
N LEU A 759 37.39 -7.12 3.18
CA LEU A 759 38.46 -6.14 3.30
C LEU A 759 38.61 -5.63 4.73
N LEU A 760 37.53 -5.12 5.34
CA LEU A 760 37.56 -4.53 6.68
C LEU A 760 38.00 -5.54 7.75
N LEU A 761 37.53 -6.79 7.66
CA LEU A 761 37.96 -7.87 8.57
C LEU A 761 39.45 -8.22 8.37
N ASN A 762 39.96 -8.21 7.14
CA ASN A 762 41.38 -8.43 6.86
C ASN A 762 42.28 -7.32 7.41
N PHE A 763 41.78 -6.09 7.49
CA PHE A 763 42.44 -4.96 8.15
C PHE A 763 42.22 -4.92 9.67
N GLY A 764 41.57 -5.95 10.24
CA GLY A 764 41.45 -6.13 11.68
C GLY A 764 40.28 -5.39 12.33
N SER A 765 39.23 -5.03 11.57
CA SER A 765 38.02 -4.42 12.13
C SER A 765 37.40 -5.28 13.23
N ASN A 766 37.00 -4.63 14.32
CA ASN A 766 36.35 -5.31 15.44
C ASN A 766 34.92 -5.71 15.09
N ILE A 767 34.71 -7.02 14.90
CA ILE A 767 33.42 -7.62 14.55
C ILE A 767 32.32 -7.41 15.61
N GLU A 768 32.70 -7.16 16.86
CA GLU A 768 31.78 -6.96 17.99
C GLU A 768 31.52 -5.48 18.31
N HIS A 769 32.10 -4.55 17.55
CA HIS A 769 31.85 -3.13 17.79
C HIS A 769 30.37 -2.81 17.55
N SER A 770 29.70 -2.26 18.55
CA SER A 770 28.28 -1.94 18.49
C SER A 770 28.01 -0.44 18.43
N THR A 771 26.90 -0.04 17.82
CA THR A 771 26.41 1.36 17.89
C THR A 771 26.09 1.78 19.33
N ARG A 772 25.79 3.06 19.55
CA ARG A 772 25.28 3.57 20.83
C ARG A 772 23.97 2.90 21.27
N GLY A 773 23.19 2.43 20.31
CA GLY A 773 22.02 1.59 20.55
C GLY A 773 22.35 0.11 20.80
N GLY A 774 23.62 -0.26 20.88
CA GLY A 774 24.07 -1.63 21.10
C GLY A 774 23.98 -2.54 19.88
N ARG A 775 23.76 -1.98 18.66
CA ARG A 775 23.58 -2.80 17.45
C ARG A 775 24.93 -3.23 16.85
N THR A 776 25.19 -4.53 16.76
CA THR A 776 26.41 -5.11 16.14
C THR A 776 26.27 -5.24 14.61
N PRO A 777 27.38 -5.40 13.85
CA PRO A 777 27.33 -5.68 12.41
C PRO A 777 26.46 -6.89 12.07
N LEU A 778 26.50 -7.95 12.90
CA LEU A 778 25.70 -9.14 12.73
C LEU A 778 24.21 -8.84 12.85
N GLN A 779 23.79 -8.09 13.88
CA GLN A 779 22.39 -7.69 14.07
C GLN A 779 21.89 -6.80 12.93
N VAL A 780 22.72 -5.88 12.44
CA VAL A 780 22.37 -5.03 11.29
C VAL A 780 22.19 -5.87 10.03
N ALA A 781 23.12 -6.77 9.70
CA ALA A 781 22.99 -7.69 8.57
C ALA A 781 21.75 -8.59 8.67
N CYS A 782 21.45 -9.09 9.88
CA CYS A 782 20.24 -9.88 10.15
C CYS A 782 18.96 -9.08 9.91
N SER A 783 18.90 -7.83 10.37
CA SER A 783 17.72 -6.97 10.18
C SER A 783 17.48 -6.60 8.70
N ARG A 784 18.54 -6.58 7.89
CA ARG A 784 18.50 -6.19 6.47
C ARG A 784 18.42 -7.38 5.49
N GLY A 785 18.47 -8.62 5.98
CA GLY A 785 18.32 -9.81 5.13
C GLY A 785 19.58 -10.24 4.38
N HIS A 786 20.76 -9.75 4.75
CA HIS A 786 22.00 -9.99 4.00
C HIS A 786 22.66 -11.33 4.38
N ILE A 787 22.07 -12.45 3.93
CA ILE A 787 22.48 -13.81 4.34
C ILE A 787 23.98 -14.11 4.13
N LYS A 788 24.57 -13.66 3.02
CA LYS A 788 26.01 -13.87 2.73
C LYS A 788 26.89 -13.16 3.76
N ILE A 789 26.51 -11.96 4.20
CA ILE A 789 27.22 -11.22 5.26
C ILE A 789 27.03 -11.92 6.60
N VAL A 790 25.81 -12.36 6.92
CA VAL A 790 25.55 -13.13 8.16
C VAL A 790 26.43 -14.38 8.23
N GLN A 791 26.49 -15.17 7.16
CA GLN A 791 27.37 -16.34 7.08
C GLN A 791 28.85 -15.96 7.28
N ARG A 792 29.30 -14.89 6.63
CA ARG A 792 30.68 -14.43 6.76
C ARG A 792 31.00 -13.97 8.18
N LEU A 793 30.15 -13.17 8.81
CA LEU A 793 30.34 -12.69 10.18
C LEU A 793 30.34 -13.85 11.20
N LEU A 794 29.42 -14.80 11.07
CA LEU A 794 29.38 -16.00 11.93
C LEU A 794 30.63 -16.87 11.74
N SER A 795 31.12 -17.05 10.50
CA SER A 795 32.38 -17.75 10.25
C SER A 795 33.61 -17.02 10.81
N ALA A 796 33.53 -15.70 10.97
CA ALA A 796 34.50 -14.87 11.68
C ALA A 796 34.28 -14.85 13.21
N LYS A 797 33.39 -15.71 13.73
CA LYS A 797 33.05 -15.88 15.15
C LYS A 797 32.35 -14.68 15.80
N ALA A 798 31.49 -13.98 15.03
CA ALA A 798 30.58 -13.00 15.61
C ALA A 798 29.66 -13.64 16.65
N ASP A 799 29.37 -12.92 17.74
CA ASP A 799 28.49 -13.42 18.81
C ASP A 799 27.02 -13.48 18.36
N VAL A 800 26.53 -14.72 18.22
CA VAL A 800 25.15 -15.03 17.86
C VAL A 800 24.14 -14.58 18.92
N GLU A 801 24.59 -14.40 20.17
CA GLU A 801 23.79 -13.99 21.32
C GLU A 801 23.99 -12.52 21.73
N SER A 802 24.67 -11.72 20.90
CA SER A 802 24.85 -10.28 21.16
C SER A 802 23.51 -9.58 21.38
N LYS A 803 23.46 -8.65 22.34
CA LYS A 803 22.23 -7.94 22.74
C LYS A 803 22.39 -6.44 22.62
N ASP A 804 21.41 -5.81 21.98
CA ASP A 804 21.33 -4.35 21.92
C ASP A 804 20.73 -3.75 23.20
N VAL A 805 20.50 -2.42 23.25
CA VAL A 805 20.00 -1.75 24.46
C VAL A 805 18.59 -2.21 24.88
N ASP A 806 17.81 -2.73 23.95
CA ASP A 806 16.48 -3.30 24.21
C ASP A 806 16.54 -4.82 24.42
N PHE A 807 17.76 -5.36 24.55
CA PHE A 807 18.08 -6.77 24.65
C PHE A 807 17.65 -7.61 23.43
N TRP A 808 17.54 -7.01 22.24
CA TRP A 808 17.23 -7.75 21.02
C TRP A 808 18.48 -8.45 20.51
N THR A 809 18.33 -9.73 20.14
CA THR A 809 19.40 -10.57 19.59
C THR A 809 19.41 -10.54 18.05
N PRO A 810 20.48 -11.02 17.39
CA PRO A 810 20.46 -11.27 15.95
C PRO A 810 19.23 -12.07 15.50
N LEU A 811 18.83 -13.09 16.27
CA LEU A 811 17.65 -13.91 16.00
C LEU A 811 16.38 -13.07 16.04
N TYR A 812 16.22 -12.19 17.03
CA TYR A 812 15.09 -11.28 17.12
C TYR A 812 15.02 -10.34 15.90
N TRP A 813 16.15 -9.74 15.52
CA TRP A 813 16.21 -8.84 14.36
C TRP A 813 15.91 -9.55 13.02
N ALA A 814 16.41 -10.78 12.84
CA ALA A 814 16.08 -11.61 11.68
C ALA A 814 14.59 -11.99 11.64
N ALA A 815 14.02 -12.32 12.81
CA ALA A 815 12.61 -12.66 12.94
C ALA A 815 11.70 -11.45 12.67
N GLU A 816 12.04 -10.27 13.19
CA GLU A 816 11.31 -9.02 12.92
C GLU A 816 11.35 -8.63 11.45
N GLY A 817 12.51 -8.76 10.80
CA GLY A 817 12.68 -8.55 9.37
C GLY A 817 12.13 -9.67 8.48
N ARG A 818 11.52 -10.71 9.06
CA ARG A 818 10.96 -11.88 8.35
C ARG A 818 11.96 -12.66 7.48
N HIS A 819 13.23 -12.67 7.87
CA HIS A 819 14.30 -13.34 7.12
C HIS A 819 14.41 -14.82 7.49
N VAL A 820 13.49 -15.64 6.97
CA VAL A 820 13.34 -17.09 7.30
C VAL A 820 14.65 -17.87 7.21
N GLU A 821 15.43 -17.68 6.14
CA GLU A 821 16.69 -18.41 5.96
C GLU A 821 17.75 -18.02 7.00
N ILE A 822 17.77 -16.74 7.41
CA ILE A 822 18.67 -16.23 8.43
C ILE A 822 18.26 -16.76 9.80
N VAL A 823 16.96 -16.81 10.12
CA VAL A 823 16.45 -17.44 11.35
C VAL A 823 16.92 -18.90 11.43
N SER A 824 16.71 -19.68 10.36
CA SER A 824 17.15 -21.08 10.30
C SER A 824 18.67 -21.21 10.51
N LEU A 825 19.46 -20.32 9.91
CA LEU A 825 20.91 -20.29 10.07
C LEU A 825 21.32 -19.98 11.52
N LEU A 826 20.75 -18.95 12.14
CA LEU A 826 21.09 -18.54 13.50
C LEU A 826 20.74 -19.64 14.52
N LEU A 827 19.57 -20.27 14.40
CA LEU A 827 19.18 -21.40 15.25
C LEU A 827 20.14 -22.58 15.10
N LYS A 828 20.59 -22.90 13.87
CA LYS A 828 21.61 -23.94 13.63
C LYS A 828 22.97 -23.58 14.24
N GLN A 829 23.28 -22.29 14.38
CA GLN A 829 24.49 -21.79 15.03
C GLN A 829 24.34 -21.64 16.55
N GLY A 830 23.23 -22.12 17.12
CA GLY A 830 23.01 -22.18 18.56
C GLY A 830 22.38 -20.94 19.18
N ALA A 831 21.70 -20.10 18.38
CA ALA A 831 20.94 -18.97 18.92
C ALA A 831 19.83 -19.45 19.88
N ASP A 832 19.67 -18.78 21.03
CA ASP A 832 18.64 -19.11 22.01
C ASP A 832 17.25 -18.60 21.54
N PRO A 833 16.29 -19.49 21.20
CA PRO A 833 14.95 -19.08 20.81
C PRO A 833 14.16 -18.42 21.96
N ASN A 834 14.62 -18.57 23.21
CA ASN A 834 14.00 -18.02 24.42
C ASN A 834 14.66 -16.73 24.92
N ALA A 835 15.59 -16.15 24.16
CA ALA A 835 16.22 -14.89 24.50
C ALA A 835 15.17 -13.80 24.73
N ARG A 836 15.26 -13.15 25.90
CA ARG A 836 14.28 -12.16 26.36
C ARG A 836 14.73 -10.73 26.08
N THR A 837 13.80 -9.92 25.56
CA THR A 837 13.94 -8.47 25.39
C THR A 837 13.77 -7.72 26.72
N MET A 838 14.01 -6.41 26.72
CA MET A 838 13.79 -5.54 27.89
C MET A 838 12.36 -5.63 28.45
N SER A 839 11.36 -5.77 27.58
CA SER A 839 9.95 -5.95 27.96
C SER A 839 9.62 -7.39 28.38
N GLY A 840 10.61 -8.27 28.46
CA GLY A 840 10.42 -9.68 28.72
C GLY A 840 9.76 -10.44 27.56
N GLY A 841 9.63 -9.85 26.37
CA GLY A 841 9.19 -10.55 25.17
C GLY A 841 10.28 -11.45 24.60
N THR A 842 9.93 -12.29 23.62
CA THR A 842 10.85 -13.16 22.87
C THR A 842 10.63 -12.98 21.37
N ALA A 843 11.51 -13.52 20.53
CA ALA A 843 11.28 -13.53 19.08
C ALA A 843 9.93 -14.16 18.71
N LEU A 844 9.51 -15.21 19.45
CA LEU A 844 8.20 -15.87 19.26
C LEU A 844 7.03 -14.89 19.47
N HIS A 845 7.07 -14.03 20.48
CA HIS A 845 6.02 -13.02 20.68
C HIS A 845 5.85 -12.11 19.47
N GLN A 846 6.98 -11.60 18.95
CA GLN A 846 6.98 -10.63 17.86
C GLN A 846 6.43 -11.25 16.57
N VAL A 847 6.91 -12.43 16.19
CA VAL A 847 6.45 -13.11 14.98
C VAL A 847 4.99 -13.55 15.09
N CYS A 848 4.54 -13.91 16.29
CA CYS A 848 3.15 -14.28 16.52
C CYS A 848 2.20 -13.08 16.34
N GLY A 849 2.54 -11.92 16.89
CA GLY A 849 1.76 -10.69 16.69
C GLY A 849 1.76 -10.18 15.26
N ARG A 850 2.82 -10.46 14.49
CA ARG A 850 2.94 -10.12 13.07
C ARG A 850 2.36 -11.17 12.11
N GLY A 851 2.04 -12.37 12.61
CA GLY A 851 1.51 -13.46 11.80
C GLY A 851 2.54 -14.24 10.97
N TYR A 852 3.81 -14.26 11.37
CA TYR A 852 4.86 -14.98 10.62
C TYR A 852 4.94 -16.45 11.07
N ASP A 853 3.97 -17.24 10.60
CA ASP A 853 3.74 -18.65 10.95
C ASP A 853 4.93 -19.59 10.68
N GLU A 854 5.63 -19.41 9.56
CA GLU A 854 6.81 -20.22 9.23
C GLU A 854 7.94 -20.01 10.24
N ILE A 855 8.21 -18.75 10.61
CA ILE A 855 9.24 -18.42 11.61
C ILE A 855 8.80 -18.86 13.00
N ALA A 856 7.52 -18.68 13.35
CA ALA A 856 6.96 -19.18 14.61
C ALA A 856 7.16 -20.69 14.73
N ARG A 857 6.92 -21.45 13.66
CA ARG A 857 7.17 -22.90 13.62
C ARG A 857 8.65 -23.22 13.80
N GLN A 858 9.55 -22.55 13.10
CA GLN A 858 11.00 -22.77 13.26
C GLN A 858 11.48 -22.50 14.69
N LEU A 859 10.97 -21.43 15.34
CA LEU A 859 11.29 -21.11 16.72
C LEU A 859 10.76 -22.19 17.68
N LEU A 860 9.51 -22.63 17.50
CA LEU A 860 8.90 -23.69 18.31
C LEU A 860 9.63 -25.03 18.14
N ASP A 861 9.98 -25.40 16.91
CA ASP A 861 10.75 -26.60 16.59
C ASP A 861 12.17 -26.55 17.20
N ALA A 862 12.73 -25.35 17.35
CA ALA A 862 14.01 -25.12 18.04
C ALA A 862 13.87 -25.06 19.58
N GLY A 863 12.66 -25.21 20.13
CA GLY A 863 12.42 -25.24 21.58
C GLY A 863 12.02 -23.91 22.20
N ALA A 864 11.41 -22.99 21.44
CA ALA A 864 10.80 -21.79 22.00
C ALA A 864 9.68 -22.13 22.98
N GLU A 865 9.67 -21.47 24.14
CA GLU A 865 8.66 -21.62 25.18
C GLU A 865 7.33 -21.00 24.72
N VAL A 866 6.33 -21.85 24.47
CA VAL A 866 5.03 -21.45 23.93
C VAL A 866 4.21 -20.55 24.88
N ASN A 867 4.41 -20.69 26.20
CA ASN A 867 3.64 -20.00 27.26
C ASN A 867 4.44 -18.92 27.99
N VAL A 868 5.57 -18.48 27.42
CA VAL A 868 6.39 -17.43 28.04
C VAL A 868 5.62 -16.12 28.13
N ALA A 869 5.52 -15.50 29.30
CA ALA A 869 4.80 -14.23 29.48
C ALA A 869 5.75 -13.04 29.48
N THR A 870 5.38 -11.95 28.81
CA THR A 870 6.06 -10.63 28.88
C THR A 870 5.93 -9.99 30.26
N SER A 871 6.58 -8.83 30.47
CA SER A 871 6.39 -8.02 31.68
C SER A 871 4.95 -7.54 31.89
N TRP A 872 4.13 -7.52 30.83
CA TRP A 872 2.70 -7.22 30.89
C TRP A 872 1.82 -8.47 31.03
N GLY A 873 2.40 -9.65 31.27
CA GLY A 873 1.64 -10.90 31.39
C GLY A 873 1.16 -11.49 30.07
N ARG A 874 1.41 -10.81 28.93
CA ARG A 874 1.00 -11.31 27.60
C ARG A 874 1.89 -12.47 27.15
N THR A 875 1.28 -13.54 26.66
CA THR A 875 1.95 -14.70 26.04
C THR A 875 2.00 -14.56 24.50
N PRO A 876 2.73 -15.42 23.77
CA PRO A 876 2.66 -15.45 22.31
C PRO A 876 1.24 -15.62 21.78
N LEU A 877 0.38 -16.37 22.49
CA LEU A 877 -1.02 -16.55 22.12
C LEU A 877 -1.84 -15.25 22.24
N HIS A 878 -1.56 -14.41 23.24
CA HIS A 878 -2.16 -13.07 23.33
C HIS A 878 -1.78 -12.22 22.10
N GLN A 879 -0.51 -12.27 21.68
CA GLN A 879 -0.05 -11.50 20.53
C GLN A 879 -0.66 -12.03 19.23
N ALA A 880 -0.72 -13.35 19.03
CA ALA A 880 -1.36 -13.95 17.86
C ALA A 880 -2.85 -13.62 17.77
N ALA A 881 -3.54 -13.63 18.91
CA ALA A 881 -4.95 -13.29 19.00
C ALA A 881 -5.22 -11.80 18.73
N ALA A 882 -4.42 -10.90 19.32
CA ALA A 882 -4.50 -9.47 19.05
C ALA A 882 -4.09 -9.09 17.61
N GLY A 883 -3.16 -9.85 17.01
CA GLY A 883 -2.69 -9.66 15.63
C GLY A 883 -3.54 -10.33 14.56
N GLY A 884 -4.61 -11.06 14.93
CA GLY A 884 -5.56 -11.63 13.97
C GLY A 884 -5.06 -12.81 13.15
N SER A 885 -4.00 -13.51 13.58
CA SER A 885 -3.40 -14.61 12.82
C SER A 885 -3.90 -15.99 13.24
N LEU A 886 -4.99 -16.46 12.64
CA LEU A 886 -5.62 -17.75 12.92
C LEU A 886 -4.65 -18.95 12.82
N GLU A 887 -3.80 -18.97 11.79
CA GLU A 887 -2.84 -20.07 11.59
C GLU A 887 -1.77 -20.13 12.68
N VAL A 888 -1.31 -18.97 13.16
CA VAL A 888 -0.40 -18.89 14.32
C VAL A 888 -1.12 -19.33 15.59
N VAL A 889 -2.38 -18.94 15.80
CA VAL A 889 -3.18 -19.39 16.95
C VAL A 889 -3.29 -20.92 16.98
N LYS A 890 -3.68 -21.53 15.85
CA LYS A 890 -3.74 -23.00 15.73
C LYS A 890 -2.38 -23.65 15.97
N LEU A 891 -1.31 -23.07 15.43
CA LEU A 891 0.05 -23.54 15.63
C LEU A 891 0.44 -23.51 17.12
N LEU A 892 0.24 -22.38 17.80
CA LEU A 892 0.55 -22.24 19.22
C LEU A 892 -0.23 -23.24 20.08
N LEU A 893 -1.54 -23.39 19.83
CA LEU A 893 -2.37 -24.37 20.53
C LEU A 893 -1.86 -25.81 20.31
N ALA A 894 -1.43 -26.15 19.09
CA ALA A 894 -0.86 -27.46 18.78
C ALA A 894 0.45 -27.74 19.54
N TYR A 895 1.21 -26.69 19.90
CA TYR A 895 2.41 -26.79 20.73
C TYR A 895 2.12 -26.61 22.23
N GLY A 896 0.84 -26.57 22.64
CA GLY A 896 0.42 -26.55 24.04
C GLY A 896 0.30 -25.15 24.67
N ALA A 897 -0.01 -24.12 23.87
CA ALA A 897 -0.35 -22.81 24.41
C ALA A 897 -1.59 -22.87 25.31
N ASP A 898 -1.54 -22.22 26.47
CA ASP A 898 -2.66 -22.12 27.40
C ASP A 898 -3.55 -20.92 27.06
N PRO A 899 -4.81 -21.13 26.61
CA PRO A 899 -5.74 -20.06 26.24
C PRO A 899 -6.35 -19.34 27.45
N ASN A 900 -6.08 -19.79 28.68
CA ASN A 900 -6.66 -19.23 29.91
C ASN A 900 -5.74 -18.25 30.65
N VAL A 901 -4.53 -18.00 30.13
CA VAL A 901 -3.61 -17.04 30.75
C VAL A 901 -4.21 -15.64 30.63
N LEU A 902 -4.20 -14.88 31.72
CA LEU A 902 -4.63 -13.49 31.75
C LEU A 902 -3.42 -12.56 31.74
N ASP A 903 -3.48 -11.48 30.95
CA ASP A 903 -2.48 -10.42 31.02
C ASP A 903 -2.69 -9.51 32.26
N MET A 904 -1.81 -8.52 32.46
CA MET A 904 -1.93 -7.60 33.61
C MET A 904 -3.19 -6.73 33.60
N SER A 905 -3.89 -6.65 32.47
CA SER A 905 -5.18 -5.98 32.33
C SER A 905 -6.36 -6.93 32.56
N TYR A 906 -6.10 -8.18 32.97
CA TYR A 906 -7.07 -9.26 33.10
C TYR A 906 -7.73 -9.65 31.76
N SER A 907 -7.09 -9.34 30.63
CA SER A 907 -7.57 -9.75 29.31
C SER A 907 -6.99 -11.12 28.95
N SER A 908 -7.86 -12.04 28.53
CA SER A 908 -7.45 -13.32 27.94
C SER A 908 -7.13 -13.17 26.45
N PRO A 909 -6.47 -14.15 25.81
CA PRO A 909 -6.29 -14.15 24.35
C PRO A 909 -7.63 -14.03 23.59
N VAL A 910 -8.70 -14.68 24.07
CA VAL A 910 -10.05 -14.54 23.51
C VAL A 910 -10.53 -13.11 23.58
N ALA A 911 -10.44 -12.48 24.76
CA ALA A 911 -10.90 -11.11 24.96
C ALA A 911 -10.15 -10.14 24.03
N LEU A 912 -8.85 -10.33 23.83
CA LEU A 912 -8.07 -9.53 22.87
C LEU A 912 -8.49 -9.78 21.41
N ALA A 913 -8.86 -11.01 21.04
CA ALA A 913 -9.40 -11.29 19.71
C ALA A 913 -10.80 -10.65 19.53
N GLU A 914 -11.65 -10.66 20.55
CA GLU A 914 -12.96 -9.99 20.55
C GLU A 914 -12.82 -8.47 20.44
N GLU A 915 -11.96 -7.85 21.25
CA GLU A 915 -11.67 -6.41 21.23
C GLU A 915 -11.17 -5.94 19.87
N ASN A 916 -10.35 -6.75 19.19
CA ASN A 916 -9.82 -6.46 17.86
C ASN A 916 -10.69 -7.01 16.71
N LEU A 917 -11.88 -7.55 17.00
CA LEU A 917 -12.87 -8.03 16.03
C LEU A 917 -12.39 -9.22 15.15
N HIS A 918 -11.54 -10.07 15.70
CA HIS A 918 -11.02 -11.29 15.05
C HIS A 918 -11.89 -12.52 15.35
N TYR A 919 -13.14 -12.50 14.88
CA TYR A 919 -14.16 -13.50 15.22
C TYR A 919 -13.78 -14.96 14.91
N GLU A 920 -13.04 -15.22 13.82
CA GLU A 920 -12.59 -16.58 13.51
C GLU A 920 -11.63 -17.15 14.57
N ILE A 921 -10.86 -16.29 15.23
CA ILE A 921 -9.99 -16.66 16.35
C ILE A 921 -10.82 -16.87 17.61
N VAL A 922 -11.84 -16.03 17.84
CA VAL A 922 -12.80 -16.19 18.94
C VAL A 922 -13.47 -17.55 18.83
N ASP A 923 -13.94 -17.95 17.65
CA ASP A 923 -14.58 -19.26 17.43
C ASP A 923 -13.67 -20.45 17.78
N VAL A 924 -12.35 -20.29 17.61
CA VAL A 924 -11.36 -21.32 17.96
C VAL A 924 -10.99 -21.31 19.43
N LEU A 925 -10.84 -20.13 20.03
CA LEU A 925 -10.36 -19.99 21.41
C LEU A 925 -11.49 -20.06 22.45
N GLN A 926 -12.69 -19.53 22.15
CA GLN A 926 -13.85 -19.51 23.05
C GLN A 926 -14.20 -20.90 23.62
N PRO A 927 -14.21 -21.99 22.84
CA PRO A 927 -14.51 -23.33 23.37
C PRO A 927 -13.41 -23.89 24.27
N LEU A 928 -12.21 -23.30 24.25
CA LEU A 928 -11.03 -23.75 25.00
C LEU A 928 -10.79 -22.90 26.25
N THR A 929 -11.58 -21.85 26.46
CA THR A 929 -11.45 -20.94 27.59
C THR A 929 -12.48 -21.26 28.67
N ASP A 930 -12.00 -21.67 29.86
CA ASP A 930 -12.82 -22.03 31.03
C ASP A 930 -13.04 -20.85 32.01
N LEU A 931 -12.63 -19.64 31.62
CA LEU A 931 -12.75 -18.44 32.44
C LEU A 931 -14.21 -17.99 32.51
N LYS A 932 -14.89 -18.28 33.62
CA LYS A 932 -16.16 -17.66 33.98
C LYS A 932 -15.96 -16.15 34.17
N ASP A 933 -16.91 -15.36 33.67
CA ASP A 933 -16.94 -13.91 33.81
C ASP A 933 -16.75 -13.52 35.30
N PRO A 934 -15.70 -12.79 35.67
CA PRO A 934 -15.43 -12.42 37.06
C PRO A 934 -16.53 -11.51 37.67
N LEU A 935 -17.46 -11.01 36.84
CA LEU A 935 -18.64 -10.25 37.26
C LEU A 935 -19.91 -11.11 37.43
N ASP A 936 -19.87 -12.41 37.11
CA ASP A 936 -20.99 -13.32 37.34
C ASP A 936 -20.99 -13.78 38.82
N SER A 937 -21.40 -12.86 39.70
CA SER A 937 -21.55 -13.10 41.14
C SER A 937 -22.80 -13.93 41.46
N SER A 938 -22.94 -15.08 40.81
CA SER A 938 -24.08 -16.00 41.02
C SER A 938 -23.76 -17.22 41.89
N GLU A 939 -22.51 -17.42 42.34
CA GLU A 939 -22.15 -18.45 43.33
C GLU A 939 -21.09 -17.97 44.35
N GLU A 940 -21.55 -17.32 45.44
CA GLU A 940 -21.30 -17.60 46.87
C GLU A 940 -21.66 -16.40 47.77
#